data_AF-A0A8C0VG04-F1
#
_entry.id   AF-A0A8C0VG04-F1
#
_cell.length_a   1.000
_cell.length_b   1.000
_cell.length_c   1.000
_cell.angle_alpha   90.00
_cell.angle_beta   90.00
_cell.angle_gamma   90.00
#
_symmetry.space_group_name_H-M   'P 1'
#
loop_
_entity.id
_entity.type
_entity.pdbx_description
1 polymer ?
#
loop_
_entity_poly.entity_id
_entity_poly.type
_entity_poly.pdbx_seq_one_letter_code
_entity_poly.pdbx_strand_id
1 'polypeptide(L)'
;MGTDGENLVLRNVVISFNLLLLGAVLKPFECRLEMTTEPAERTAVDEAGGLTNCSPPIKEQPMVFHHIYNINIPLDSCCSSMFKSSAEEVSSEDDRLTEYTEQTSDSESQVTFTHRINMPKQACKCSTSLPSLQELLSRIEMLEREVSILRDQCTSNCCQENAATGQLDYIPQCSGHGNFSLESCSCVCMEGWAGSNCSEPRCPRGCSSRGVCLEGQCICDNDYGGEDCSQLRCPAGCGSRGLCVDGECVCEEGFTGEDCSQLLHCPNACSGRGLCRDGLCVCEEGFDGQDCSEVSPPENLRVTGISDSSIELVWDSPGAATEYVVSYQPAVPGGTQLQQRVPGDWSSITIADLEPGVAYNVSIYAVISDIFSIPVTSKVMTNLATPQGLKFKTITETTAEVQWEPFSFPFDGWEISFIPKNNEGGVIAQLPSTVTTFNQTGLKPGEEYTVTIVALKEQARSPPTSDSVSTLIDGPTQILVRDVSDTVAFVEWTPPRAKVDAILLKYGLADGEGGRTTFRLQPPLSQYSLQALRPGARYHLAVSALRGANESQPAFAQFTTEIDAPKNLRVGSRTPASLELAWDNSEAEAHSYRVVYSTLAGEHYHEVLVPRDTGPTTRATLADLVPGTEYGIGISAVMDSQQSVPATMNARTELDSPRDLLVTASTETSISLAWTKATGPIDHYRITFTPASGMASEVTVSQDESQLTLSELEPGTEYTISIIAERGRQQSLEATVDAFTGVRPISQLHFSQLTSSSVNVTWSDPSPPADRLILTYSPRDEEEAQQVTLDGTRRHTSLTGLQPSTEYLVSLVAVHGTISSEPVVGSITTGIDAPKDLRVGNVTQESMMVYWSAPIAAFDHYRISYRAAEGRTDSMAISRDATEYTLQDLQPATKYEIGVKSVRGREESELASITVYTAMDVPLGVTATNITPTEALLQWNPPLSEVESYVLILTRRAVSGETILVDGDKQEYQLTNLLPTTTYTVSMYATSGPLTSQTISTNFTTLLDPPTNLTASEVTRRSALLSWVPPMGEIENYVMTYRSTDGSRKELIVDAEDTWIRLEGLSETTEYTVHLQAAQNAMRSGLISTTFTTGEGSQCIHSDRWSCWLLALHHIPLHSPSDSFPSVHSLPFTLGTHAEAHHIKAHSEDQQLPSLPCLGEKQGMLSVFMDQNPSLSIG
;
A
#
# COMPACT_ATOMS: atom_id res chain seq x y z
N MET A 1 -1.09 34.14 -31.48
CA MET A 1 -0.29 34.05 -32.72
C MET A 1 0.93 33.20 -32.39
N GLY A 2 1.16 32.01 -32.95
CA GLY A 2 0.16 31.02 -33.46
C GLY A 2 -0.51 30.28 -32.28
N THR A 3 -1.50 29.39 -32.40
CA THR A 3 -2.01 28.50 -33.47
C THR A 3 -1.20 27.22 -33.72
N ASP A 4 -1.97 26.13 -33.83
CA ASP A 4 -1.62 24.74 -34.21
C ASP A 4 -0.85 23.92 -33.16
N GLY A 5 -1.33 22.77 -32.65
CA GLY A 5 -2.70 22.24 -32.65
C GLY A 5 -2.85 20.81 -33.18
N GLU A 6 -2.52 19.80 -32.37
CA GLU A 6 -2.84 18.39 -32.65
C GLU A 6 -3.60 17.74 -31.49
N ASN A 7 -4.61 16.93 -31.82
CA ASN A 7 -5.39 16.14 -30.86
C ASN A 7 -6.06 14.96 -31.60
N LEU A 8 -5.58 13.73 -31.37
CA LEU A 8 -6.05 12.53 -32.08
C LEU A 8 -6.16 11.29 -31.18
N VAL A 9 -7.21 11.32 -30.35
CA VAL A 9 -8.20 10.23 -30.17
C VAL A 9 -7.69 8.79 -29.94
N LEU A 10 -7.88 8.31 -28.71
CA LEU A 10 -7.85 6.89 -28.30
C LEU A 10 -9.10 6.11 -28.73
N ARG A 11 -8.91 4.88 -29.23
CA ARG A 11 -9.81 3.71 -29.19
C ARG A 11 -8.97 2.45 -29.54
N ASN A 12 -9.21 1.22 -29.05
CA ASN A 12 -10.29 0.68 -28.22
C ASN A 12 -9.85 -0.68 -27.58
N VAL A 13 -10.40 -1.03 -26.39
CA VAL A 13 -11.12 -2.31 -26.04
C VAL A 13 -10.52 -3.70 -26.42
N VAL A 14 -10.57 -4.79 -25.61
CA VAL A 14 -10.78 -5.02 -24.15
C VAL A 14 -10.60 -6.53 -23.77
N ILE A 15 -10.05 -6.83 -22.58
CA ILE A 15 -10.32 -7.96 -21.63
C ILE A 15 -10.45 -9.46 -22.10
N SER A 16 -9.52 -10.28 -21.58
CA SER A 16 -9.66 -11.67 -21.00
C SER A 16 -9.75 -13.01 -21.78
N PHE A 17 -8.83 -13.91 -21.40
CA PHE A 17 -8.96 -15.32 -20.96
C PHE A 17 -9.72 -16.41 -21.79
N ASN A 18 -8.98 -17.48 -22.14
CA ASN A 18 -9.06 -18.86 -21.60
C ASN A 18 -10.45 -19.55 -21.44
N LEU A 19 -10.66 -20.85 -21.70
CA LEU A 19 -9.75 -22.03 -21.77
C LEU A 19 -10.50 -23.26 -22.37
N LEU A 20 -9.78 -24.25 -22.95
CA LEU A 20 -10.17 -25.69 -23.08
C LEU A 20 -11.34 -26.06 -24.07
N LEU A 21 -11.53 -27.28 -24.60
CA LEU A 21 -10.81 -28.58 -24.52
C LEU A 21 -11.14 -29.55 -25.70
N LEU A 22 -10.32 -30.61 -25.84
CA LEU A 22 -10.51 -31.92 -26.52
C LEU A 22 -10.41 -31.99 -28.07
N GLY A 23 -9.75 -32.99 -28.69
CA GLY A 23 -8.75 -33.96 -28.18
C GLY A 23 -8.87 -35.40 -28.69
N ALA A 24 -7.77 -36.01 -29.16
CA ALA A 24 -7.53 -37.46 -29.36
C ALA A 24 -6.09 -37.71 -29.92
N VAL A 25 -5.41 -38.87 -29.77
CA VAL A 25 -5.25 -39.83 -28.65
C VAL A 25 -4.13 -40.88 -29.01
N LEU A 26 -3.53 -41.55 -28.01
CA LEU A 26 -2.58 -42.71 -28.07
C LEU A 26 -1.06 -42.52 -28.43
N LYS A 27 -0.26 -42.57 -27.34
CA LYS A 27 0.94 -43.43 -27.07
C LYS A 27 2.39 -43.02 -27.50
N PRO A 28 3.41 -43.46 -26.71
CA PRO A 28 4.85 -43.22 -26.94
C PRO A 28 5.64 -44.48 -27.39
N PHE A 29 6.93 -44.33 -27.74
CA PHE A 29 8.07 -45.07 -27.12
C PHE A 29 9.45 -44.49 -27.58
N GLU A 30 10.55 -45.16 -27.17
CA GLU A 30 11.97 -44.78 -27.28
C GLU A 30 12.59 -44.83 -28.70
N CYS A 31 13.79 -44.23 -28.85
CA CYS A 31 15.01 -44.71 -29.53
C CYS A 31 16.08 -43.60 -29.41
N ARG A 32 17.39 -43.78 -29.18
CA ARG A 32 18.39 -44.86 -29.38
C ARG A 32 18.66 -45.23 -30.85
N LEU A 33 19.95 -45.21 -31.22
CA LEU A 33 20.45 -45.53 -32.55
C LEU A 33 20.12 -46.96 -32.97
N GLU A 34 19.77 -47.14 -34.25
CA GLU A 34 20.61 -47.93 -35.16
C GLU A 34 20.46 -47.49 -36.63
N MET A 35 21.27 -48.04 -37.53
CA MET A 35 21.41 -47.59 -38.92
C MET A 35 20.32 -48.15 -39.85
N THR A 36 19.94 -47.40 -40.90
CA THR A 36 20.08 -47.93 -42.28
C THR A 36 19.98 -46.85 -43.37
N THR A 37 20.70 -47.14 -44.45
CA THR A 37 20.76 -46.54 -45.80
C THR A 37 19.48 -45.93 -46.40
N GLU A 38 19.64 -44.89 -47.23
CA GLU A 38 19.46 -44.96 -48.70
C GLU A 38 20.17 -43.79 -49.43
N PRO A 39 20.35 -43.81 -50.78
CA PRO A 39 21.57 -43.27 -51.40
C PRO A 39 21.44 -41.97 -52.21
N ALA A 40 22.58 -41.33 -52.43
CA ALA A 40 22.87 -40.48 -53.59
C ALA A 40 24.39 -40.49 -53.89
N GLU A 41 24.87 -40.60 -55.12
CA GLU A 41 24.23 -41.11 -56.34
C GLU A 41 25.31 -41.67 -57.27
N ARG A 42 25.12 -42.87 -57.84
CA ARG A 42 25.93 -43.34 -58.97
C ARG A 42 25.22 -42.95 -60.25
N THR A 43 25.69 -41.89 -60.92
CA THR A 43 25.30 -41.60 -62.30
C THR A 43 25.89 -42.65 -63.23
N ALA A 44 25.16 -43.75 -63.40
CA ALA A 44 25.50 -44.85 -64.30
C ALA A 44 24.23 -45.35 -64.99
N VAL A 45 23.79 -44.60 -65.99
CA VAL A 45 22.90 -45.08 -67.05
C VAL A 45 23.57 -44.78 -68.38
N ASP A 46 23.88 -45.87 -69.06
CA ASP A 46 23.84 -46.15 -70.51
C ASP A 46 23.37 -45.01 -71.46
N GLU A 47 23.83 -44.94 -72.72
CA GLU A 47 24.30 -46.03 -73.60
C GLU A 47 25.58 -45.69 -74.41
N ALA A 48 26.06 -46.72 -75.12
CA ALA A 48 26.78 -46.66 -76.39
C ALA A 48 28.29 -46.28 -76.41
N GLY A 49 29.15 -47.31 -76.48
CA GLY A 49 30.23 -47.30 -77.49
C GLY A 49 31.63 -47.75 -77.08
N GLY A 50 31.88 -49.07 -77.06
CA GLY A 50 33.09 -49.68 -77.65
C GLY A 50 34.49 -49.39 -77.06
N LEU A 51 35.05 -50.40 -76.38
CA LEU A 51 36.33 -51.04 -76.74
C LEU A 51 37.50 -50.14 -77.27
N THR A 52 38.47 -49.77 -76.42
CA THR A 52 39.79 -50.46 -76.31
C THR A 52 40.88 -49.67 -75.54
N ASN A 53 41.68 -50.43 -74.78
CA ASN A 53 43.07 -50.18 -74.34
C ASN A 53 43.45 -48.96 -73.46
N CYS A 54 44.58 -49.15 -72.77
CA CYS A 54 45.11 -48.28 -71.72
C CYS A 54 46.24 -47.35 -72.19
N SER A 55 46.72 -46.50 -71.27
CA SER A 55 47.95 -45.67 -71.29
C SER A 55 47.71 -44.15 -71.50
N PRO A 56 48.59 -43.27 -70.96
CA PRO A 56 48.12 -42.07 -70.22
C PRO A 56 48.43 -40.71 -70.86
N PRO A 57 47.87 -39.60 -70.33
CA PRO A 57 48.72 -38.42 -70.06
C PRO A 57 48.32 -37.47 -68.89
N ILE A 58 49.34 -36.91 -68.22
CA ILE A 58 49.59 -35.46 -67.91
C ILE A 58 48.64 -34.60 -67.03
N LYS A 59 49.24 -34.04 -65.96
CA LYS A 59 49.06 -32.72 -65.25
C LYS A 59 47.72 -31.94 -65.26
N GLU A 60 47.34 -31.46 -64.05
CA GLU A 60 46.55 -30.23 -63.82
C GLU A 60 47.16 -29.31 -62.73
N GLN A 61 46.45 -28.26 -62.29
CA GLN A 61 46.96 -27.02 -61.68
C GLN A 61 46.68 -26.87 -60.16
N PRO A 62 47.42 -26.02 -59.41
CA PRO A 62 47.19 -25.79 -57.98
C PRO A 62 46.03 -24.80 -57.69
N MET A 63 45.39 -24.97 -56.53
CA MET A 63 44.36 -24.07 -55.98
C MET A 63 44.94 -23.13 -54.90
N VAL A 64 44.34 -21.96 -54.73
CA VAL A 64 44.74 -20.95 -53.72
C VAL A 64 43.70 -20.88 -52.60
N PHE A 65 44.17 -20.80 -51.34
CA PHE A 65 43.33 -20.59 -50.16
C PHE A 65 43.56 -19.19 -49.57
N HIS A 66 42.47 -18.54 -49.13
CA HIS A 66 42.53 -17.33 -48.29
C HIS A 66 42.01 -17.66 -46.89
N HIS A 67 42.65 -17.11 -45.85
CA HIS A 67 42.13 -17.12 -44.48
C HIS A 67 42.11 -15.69 -43.93
N ILE A 68 41.01 -15.33 -43.25
CA ILE A 68 40.81 -14.03 -42.61
C ILE A 68 40.60 -14.27 -41.11
N TYR A 69 41.38 -13.60 -40.27
CA TYR A 69 41.20 -13.62 -38.81
C TYR A 69 40.55 -12.30 -38.35
N ASN A 70 39.26 -12.32 -38.05
CA ASN A 70 38.62 -11.28 -37.25
C ASN A 70 38.81 -11.62 -35.77
N ILE A 71 39.73 -10.95 -35.10
CA ILE A 71 39.91 -11.06 -33.65
C ILE A 71 38.95 -10.08 -32.96
N ASN A 72 37.74 -10.55 -32.65
CA ASN A 72 36.85 -9.85 -31.72
C ASN A 72 37.42 -10.01 -30.31
N ILE A 73 37.85 -8.90 -29.69
CA ILE A 73 38.23 -8.85 -28.27
C ILE A 73 37.02 -8.35 -27.48
N PRO A 74 36.39 -9.16 -26.61
CA PRO A 74 35.45 -8.67 -25.62
C PRO A 74 36.21 -7.87 -24.56
N LEU A 75 35.92 -6.57 -24.46
CA LEU A 75 36.44 -5.69 -23.41
C LEU A 75 35.32 -5.39 -22.41
N ASP A 76 35.20 -6.25 -21.39
CA ASP A 76 34.44 -5.93 -20.17
C ASP A 76 35.40 -5.70 -19.01
N SER A 77 35.19 -4.58 -18.28
CA SER A 77 35.90 -4.16 -17.07
C SER A 77 37.43 -4.00 -17.19
N CYS A 78 38.00 -2.81 -17.26
CA CYS A 78 38.02 -1.89 -16.13
C CYS A 78 38.49 -0.47 -16.51
N CYS A 79 37.59 0.51 -16.52
CA CYS A 79 37.92 1.93 -16.33
C CYS A 79 36.68 2.73 -15.88
N SER A 80 36.36 2.65 -14.58
CA SER A 80 35.47 3.60 -13.92
C SER A 80 36.12 4.07 -12.62
N SER A 81 36.77 5.23 -12.67
CA SER A 81 37.30 5.93 -11.51
C SER A 81 36.80 7.37 -11.53
N MET A 82 35.89 7.67 -10.60
CA MET A 82 35.32 8.99 -10.27
C MET A 82 34.93 9.92 -11.43
N PHE A 83 33.61 10.07 -11.63
CA PHE A 83 33.04 11.35 -12.12
C PHE A 83 32.85 12.26 -10.90
N LYS A 84 33.51 13.41 -10.76
CA LYS A 84 33.59 14.62 -11.61
C LYS A 84 32.48 15.63 -11.28
N SER A 85 32.91 16.81 -10.86
CA SER A 85 32.15 18.05 -10.97
C SER A 85 32.57 18.84 -12.22
N SER A 86 31.74 19.80 -12.63
CA SER A 86 31.92 20.75 -13.74
C SER A 86 31.99 20.17 -15.17
N ALA A 87 31.20 20.79 -16.05
CA ALA A 87 31.31 20.71 -17.50
C ALA A 87 30.91 22.08 -18.07
N GLU A 88 31.61 22.56 -19.09
CA GLU A 88 31.24 23.72 -19.90
C GLU A 88 31.50 23.41 -21.39
N GLU A 89 30.56 23.89 -22.21
CA GLU A 89 30.66 24.28 -23.63
C GLU A 89 31.17 23.32 -24.75
N VAL A 90 30.23 23.05 -25.69
CA VAL A 90 30.29 23.40 -27.14
C VAL A 90 31.11 22.55 -28.17
N SER A 91 30.32 21.95 -29.08
CA SER A 91 30.49 21.70 -30.55
C SER A 91 31.57 20.81 -31.22
N SER A 92 31.04 19.91 -32.08
CA SER A 92 31.33 19.70 -33.53
C SER A 92 32.60 18.97 -34.07
N GLU A 93 32.29 17.86 -34.79
CA GLU A 93 32.74 17.46 -36.15
C GLU A 93 34.05 16.69 -36.46
N ASP A 94 33.91 15.83 -37.49
CA ASP A 94 34.83 15.15 -38.45
C ASP A 94 35.98 14.18 -38.03
N ASP A 95 35.60 12.89 -37.97
CA ASP A 95 35.92 11.80 -38.94
C ASP A 95 37.38 11.37 -39.33
N ARG A 96 37.48 10.09 -39.74
CA ARG A 96 38.49 9.35 -40.53
C ARG A 96 39.74 8.76 -39.84
N LEU A 97 39.89 7.43 -40.01
CA LEU A 97 41.11 6.66 -39.73
C LEU A 97 42.05 6.58 -40.96
N THR A 98 43.30 6.20 -40.71
CA THR A 98 44.30 5.79 -41.73
C THR A 98 44.88 4.42 -41.40
N GLU A 99 45.33 3.68 -42.43
CA GLU A 99 45.66 2.25 -42.38
C GLU A 99 47.05 1.98 -43.01
N TYR A 100 47.73 0.92 -42.57
CA TYR A 100 49.03 0.48 -43.09
C TYR A 100 49.07 -1.03 -43.33
N THR A 101 49.85 -1.45 -44.34
CA THR A 101 50.13 -2.85 -44.71
C THR A 101 51.59 -3.01 -45.16
N GLU A 102 52.14 -4.20 -44.95
CA GLU A 102 53.50 -4.56 -45.39
C GLU A 102 53.52 -6.01 -45.91
N GLN A 103 54.46 -6.34 -46.79
CA GLN A 103 54.54 -7.63 -47.49
C GLN A 103 55.98 -8.16 -47.52
N THR A 104 56.13 -9.46 -47.26
CA THR A 104 57.39 -10.20 -47.34
C THR A 104 57.18 -11.45 -48.18
N SER A 105 58.04 -11.69 -49.17
CA SER A 105 57.94 -12.82 -50.10
C SER A 105 59.27 -13.56 -50.22
N ASP A 106 59.23 -14.89 -50.12
CA ASP A 106 60.35 -15.78 -50.40
C ASP A 106 60.11 -16.51 -51.74
N SER A 107 61.16 -16.76 -52.53
CA SER A 107 61.02 -17.01 -53.98
C SER A 107 60.77 -18.45 -54.41
N GLU A 108 60.82 -19.43 -53.49
CA GLU A 108 60.70 -20.87 -53.82
C GLU A 108 59.51 -21.61 -53.17
N SER A 109 58.48 -20.89 -52.67
CA SER A 109 57.21 -21.53 -52.30
C SER A 109 55.98 -20.69 -52.63
N GLN A 110 54.90 -21.33 -53.10
CA GLN A 110 53.64 -20.64 -53.48
C GLN A 110 52.73 -20.38 -52.27
N VAL A 111 53.22 -19.64 -51.27
CA VAL A 111 52.40 -19.15 -50.15
C VAL A 111 52.74 -17.69 -49.85
N THR A 112 51.74 -16.81 -49.91
CA THR A 112 51.90 -15.37 -49.64
C THR A 112 51.15 -14.99 -48.37
N PHE A 113 51.86 -14.56 -47.33
CA PHE A 113 51.26 -14.04 -46.10
C PHE A 113 51.05 -12.53 -46.21
N THR A 114 49.88 -12.03 -45.80
CA THR A 114 49.56 -10.60 -45.80
C THR A 114 48.97 -10.23 -44.45
N HIS A 115 49.62 -9.32 -43.72
CA HIS A 115 49.17 -8.86 -42.41
C HIS A 115 48.58 -7.44 -42.51
N ARG A 116 47.47 -7.20 -41.79
CA ARG A 116 46.73 -5.93 -41.80
C ARG A 116 46.27 -5.65 -40.38
N ILE A 117 46.76 -4.57 -39.77
CA ILE A 117 46.54 -4.24 -38.35
C ILE A 117 46.07 -2.79 -38.27
N ASN A 118 44.90 -2.58 -37.67
CA ASN A 118 44.36 -1.24 -37.38
C ASN A 118 44.42 -0.95 -35.88
N MET A 119 45.03 0.18 -35.49
CA MET A 119 45.19 0.60 -34.09
C MET A 119 44.71 2.05 -33.88
N PRO A 120 43.71 2.28 -33.02
CA PRO A 120 43.44 3.62 -32.48
C PRO A 120 44.56 4.04 -31.50
N LYS A 121 44.96 5.32 -31.51
CA LYS A 121 45.89 5.90 -30.53
C LYS A 121 45.21 6.98 -29.71
N GLN A 122 45.12 6.79 -28.39
CA GLN A 122 45.31 7.79 -27.32
C GLN A 122 44.98 7.15 -25.95
N ALA A 123 45.55 7.55 -24.80
CA ALA A 123 46.90 8.07 -24.53
C ALA A 123 47.18 8.07 -23.00
N CYS A 124 47.65 6.96 -22.43
CA CYS A 124 48.23 6.97 -21.08
C CYS A 124 49.71 7.36 -21.13
N LYS A 125 50.12 8.32 -20.30
CA LYS A 125 51.50 8.81 -20.22
C LYS A 125 52.41 7.79 -19.54
N CYS A 126 53.64 7.68 -20.02
CA CYS A 126 54.62 6.72 -19.54
C CYS A 126 55.13 7.05 -18.13
N SER A 127 55.46 6.01 -17.35
CA SER A 127 56.58 6.02 -16.42
C SER A 127 57.48 4.81 -16.69
N THR A 128 58.77 5.04 -16.82
CA THR A 128 59.75 4.10 -17.38
C THR A 128 60.30 3.08 -16.38
N SER A 129 60.39 1.81 -16.78
CA SER A 129 61.57 0.97 -16.49
C SER A 129 61.60 -0.27 -17.39
N LEU A 130 62.75 -0.52 -18.04
CA LEU A 130 63.01 -1.68 -18.88
C LEU A 130 64.49 -2.08 -18.71
N PRO A 131 64.79 -3.29 -18.20
CA PRO A 131 66.03 -3.96 -18.59
C PRO A 131 65.89 -5.50 -18.63
N SER A 132 64.91 -6.05 -19.36
CA SER A 132 64.72 -7.52 -19.48
C SER A 132 64.39 -8.03 -20.89
N LEU A 133 63.89 -7.18 -21.79
CA LEU A 133 63.49 -7.58 -23.15
C LEU A 133 64.67 -7.58 -24.15
N GLN A 134 65.75 -6.87 -23.84
CA GLN A 134 66.93 -6.75 -24.71
C GLN A 134 67.88 -7.96 -24.60
N GLU A 135 67.83 -8.70 -23.48
CA GLU A 135 68.56 -9.96 -23.23
C GLU A 135 68.05 -11.12 -24.12
N LEU A 136 66.74 -11.10 -24.45
CA LEU A 136 66.07 -12.15 -25.22
C LEU A 136 66.33 -12.04 -26.72
N LEU A 137 66.33 -10.83 -27.27
CA LEU A 137 66.56 -10.61 -28.71
C LEU A 137 67.98 -11.01 -29.13
N SER A 138 69.01 -10.69 -28.33
CA SER A 138 70.40 -11.06 -28.61
C SER A 138 70.71 -12.56 -28.56
N ARG A 139 69.79 -13.39 -28.04
CA ARG A 139 69.93 -14.86 -28.00
C ARG A 139 69.29 -15.57 -29.19
N ILE A 140 68.36 -14.93 -29.89
CA ILE A 140 67.70 -15.50 -31.07
C ILE A 140 68.57 -15.27 -32.32
N GLU A 141 69.07 -14.04 -32.50
CA GLU A 141 69.93 -13.62 -33.62
C GLU A 141 71.26 -14.43 -33.73
N MET A 142 71.66 -15.11 -32.65
CA MET A 142 72.87 -15.94 -32.61
C MET A 142 72.65 -17.37 -33.15
N LEU A 143 71.43 -17.93 -33.02
CA LEU A 143 71.12 -19.32 -33.39
C LEU A 143 70.82 -19.50 -34.88
N GLU A 144 70.20 -18.51 -35.52
CA GLU A 144 69.92 -18.56 -36.97
C GLU A 144 71.21 -18.54 -37.80
N ARG A 145 72.30 -17.96 -37.25
CA ARG A 145 73.55 -17.75 -37.97
C ARG A 145 74.45 -18.98 -38.07
N GLU A 146 74.34 -19.94 -37.15
CA GLU A 146 75.10 -21.21 -37.21
C GLU A 146 74.42 -22.25 -38.10
N VAL A 147 73.07 -22.32 -38.09
CA VAL A 147 72.31 -23.28 -38.90
C VAL A 147 72.43 -22.99 -40.41
N SER A 148 72.58 -21.71 -40.80
CA SER A 148 72.73 -21.32 -42.20
C SER A 148 74.05 -21.79 -42.86
N ILE A 149 75.07 -22.18 -42.09
CA ILE A 149 76.42 -22.47 -42.62
C ILE A 149 76.58 -23.96 -42.98
N LEU A 150 75.80 -24.86 -42.36
CA LEU A 150 75.89 -26.31 -42.60
C LEU A 150 75.10 -26.81 -43.83
N ARG A 151 74.32 -25.94 -44.48
CA ARG A 151 73.47 -26.32 -45.63
C ARG A 151 74.18 -26.23 -47.00
N ASP A 152 75.32 -25.55 -47.08
CA ASP A 152 75.94 -25.12 -48.35
C ASP A 152 77.16 -25.96 -48.80
N GLN A 153 77.30 -27.21 -48.32
CA GLN A 153 78.50 -28.04 -48.60
C GLN A 153 78.26 -29.51 -49.03
N CYS A 154 77.02 -29.99 -49.19
CA CYS A 154 76.75 -31.42 -49.45
C CYS A 154 75.75 -31.72 -50.58
N THR A 155 76.08 -31.37 -51.83
CA THR A 155 75.29 -31.76 -53.02
C THR A 155 76.13 -32.23 -54.22
N SER A 156 76.83 -33.36 -54.09
CA SER A 156 77.37 -34.10 -55.25
C SER A 156 77.62 -35.60 -54.98
N ASN A 157 76.78 -36.46 -55.59
CA ASN A 157 76.98 -37.88 -56.03
C ASN A 157 78.13 -38.72 -55.39
N CYS A 158 77.93 -39.95 -54.90
CA CYS A 158 77.37 -41.10 -55.64
C CYS A 158 77.19 -42.39 -54.79
N CYS A 159 76.32 -43.30 -55.24
CA CYS A 159 76.33 -44.78 -55.05
C CYS A 159 76.30 -45.46 -53.65
N GLN A 160 75.08 -45.69 -53.14
CA GLN A 160 74.41 -47.03 -53.05
C GLN A 160 74.90 -48.18 -52.11
N GLU A 161 73.90 -48.74 -51.40
CA GLU A 161 73.73 -50.12 -50.85
C GLU A 161 74.27 -50.56 -49.48
N ASN A 162 73.62 -51.62 -48.96
CA ASN A 162 73.68 -52.11 -47.57
C ASN A 162 74.50 -53.41 -47.44
N ALA A 163 75.57 -53.37 -46.65
CA ALA A 163 76.11 -54.52 -45.88
C ALA A 163 76.89 -53.94 -44.69
N ALA A 164 76.48 -54.11 -43.44
CA ALA A 164 76.46 -55.35 -42.64
C ALA A 164 77.85 -55.82 -42.20
N THR A 165 78.04 -55.86 -40.87
CA THR A 165 78.96 -56.74 -40.11
C THR A 165 80.39 -56.92 -40.66
N GLY A 166 81.34 -56.16 -40.10
CA GLY A 166 82.76 -56.51 -40.19
C GLY A 166 83.11 -57.68 -39.28
N GLN A 167 83.48 -58.83 -39.86
CA GLN A 167 84.10 -59.96 -39.18
C GLN A 167 85.43 -60.29 -39.87
N LEU A 168 86.45 -60.60 -39.08
CA LEU A 168 87.74 -61.12 -39.54
C LEU A 168 87.77 -62.64 -39.34
N ASP A 169 88.22 -63.36 -40.37
CA ASP A 169 89.23 -64.44 -40.31
C ASP A 169 89.15 -65.38 -41.53
N TYR A 170 90.24 -65.50 -42.29
CA TYR A 170 90.55 -66.70 -43.07
C TYR A 170 92.03 -66.79 -43.45
N ILE A 171 92.63 -67.97 -43.30
CA ILE A 171 93.96 -68.35 -43.83
C ILE A 171 93.83 -69.75 -44.47
N PRO A 172 94.30 -69.97 -45.72
CA PRO A 172 94.21 -71.26 -46.40
C PRO A 172 95.22 -72.32 -45.90
N GLN A 173 94.92 -73.60 -46.11
CA GLN A 173 95.66 -74.76 -45.57
C GLN A 173 96.57 -75.46 -46.60
N CYS A 174 97.65 -76.08 -46.11
CA CYS A 174 98.65 -76.81 -46.92
C CYS A 174 98.33 -78.30 -47.18
N SER A 175 97.07 -78.62 -47.52
CA SER A 175 96.62 -79.99 -47.91
C SER A 175 97.07 -81.16 -47.01
N GLY A 176 97.28 -80.93 -45.71
CA GLY A 176 97.61 -81.97 -44.71
C GLY A 176 99.04 -82.53 -44.74
N HIS A 177 99.75 -82.42 -45.86
CA HIS A 177 101.10 -83.00 -46.04
C HIS A 177 102.24 -81.96 -45.95
N GLY A 178 101.93 -80.73 -45.53
CA GLY A 178 102.88 -79.68 -45.18
C GLY A 178 102.27 -78.68 -44.20
N ASN A 179 103.10 -77.73 -43.74
CA ASN A 179 102.66 -76.66 -42.83
C ASN A 179 102.90 -75.28 -43.47
N PHE A 180 102.04 -74.29 -43.18
CA PHE A 180 102.14 -72.94 -43.75
C PHE A 180 103.04 -72.06 -42.89
N SER A 181 104.15 -71.57 -43.46
CA SER A 181 105.04 -70.63 -42.77
C SER A 181 104.53 -69.20 -42.91
N LEU A 182 104.22 -68.55 -41.79
CA LEU A 182 103.82 -67.13 -41.76
C LEU A 182 104.98 -66.16 -41.96
N GLU A 183 106.24 -66.59 -41.80
CA GLU A 183 107.41 -65.76 -42.12
C GLU A 183 107.72 -65.71 -43.63
N SER A 184 107.17 -66.62 -44.44
CA SER A 184 107.41 -66.70 -45.88
C SER A 184 106.15 -66.83 -46.75
N CYS A 185 104.96 -66.86 -46.15
CA CYS A 185 103.67 -67.06 -46.81
C CYS A 185 103.63 -68.25 -47.79
N SER A 186 104.20 -69.39 -47.39
CA SER A 186 104.33 -70.57 -48.25
C SER A 186 104.25 -71.89 -47.47
N CYS A 187 103.76 -72.95 -48.12
CA CYS A 187 103.78 -74.31 -47.59
C CYS A 187 105.19 -74.92 -47.58
N VAL A 188 105.56 -75.58 -46.47
CA VAL A 188 106.76 -76.42 -46.35
C VAL A 188 106.30 -77.87 -46.22
N CYS A 189 106.72 -78.72 -47.16
CA CYS A 189 106.23 -80.10 -47.27
C CYS A 189 107.03 -81.09 -46.42
N MET A 190 106.34 -82.11 -45.91
CA MET A 190 106.96 -83.17 -45.13
C MET A 190 107.61 -84.23 -46.02
N GLU A 191 108.63 -84.90 -45.49
CA GLU A 191 109.49 -85.80 -46.26
C GLU A 191 108.70 -86.97 -46.89
N GLY A 192 109.01 -87.29 -48.14
CA GLY A 192 108.23 -88.18 -49.00
C GLY A 192 107.28 -87.44 -49.96
N TRP A 193 106.87 -86.21 -49.66
CA TRP A 193 105.95 -85.40 -50.46
C TRP A 193 106.61 -84.16 -51.10
N ALA A 194 106.07 -83.71 -52.24
CA ALA A 194 106.54 -82.57 -53.01
C ALA A 194 105.38 -81.75 -53.63
N GLY A 195 105.72 -80.64 -54.30
CA GLY A 195 104.77 -79.69 -54.91
C GLY A 195 104.43 -78.50 -54.02
N SER A 196 103.95 -77.40 -54.60
CA SER A 196 103.68 -76.13 -53.89
C SER A 196 102.54 -76.20 -52.85
N ASN A 197 101.73 -77.26 -52.89
CA ASN A 197 100.74 -77.62 -51.88
C ASN A 197 100.89 -79.10 -51.46
N CYS A 198 102.13 -79.62 -51.47
CA CYS A 198 102.53 -80.89 -50.88
C CYS A 198 101.70 -82.11 -51.33
N SER A 199 101.47 -82.25 -52.64
CA SER A 199 100.49 -83.20 -53.20
C SER A 199 101.07 -84.38 -54.00
N GLU A 200 102.41 -84.50 -54.12
CA GLU A 200 103.06 -85.50 -55.01
C GLU A 200 104.07 -86.41 -54.27
N PRO A 201 104.00 -87.76 -54.38
CA PRO A 201 104.94 -88.70 -53.75
C PRO A 201 106.17 -89.06 -54.63
N ARG A 202 107.22 -89.65 -54.05
CA ARG A 202 108.53 -89.89 -54.71
C ARG A 202 109.07 -91.34 -54.61
N CYS A 203 109.59 -91.88 -55.72
CA CYS A 203 110.06 -93.27 -55.86
C CYS A 203 111.56 -93.53 -55.55
N PRO A 204 111.93 -94.70 -54.99
CA PRO A 204 113.30 -95.21 -54.95
C PRO A 204 113.88 -95.53 -56.33
N ARG A 205 115.08 -95.01 -56.60
CA ARG A 205 116.04 -95.38 -57.67
C ARG A 205 115.57 -95.54 -59.13
N GLY A 206 114.30 -95.32 -59.46
CA GLY A 206 113.75 -95.54 -60.80
C GLY A 206 113.64 -97.03 -61.18
N CYS A 207 113.46 -97.91 -60.19
CA CYS A 207 113.23 -99.36 -60.37
C CYS A 207 114.30 -100.08 -61.20
N SER A 208 115.53 -99.54 -61.19
CA SER A 208 116.73 -100.01 -61.90
C SER A 208 116.48 -100.46 -63.35
N SER A 209 115.50 -99.84 -64.03
CA SER A 209 115.03 -100.17 -65.39
C SER A 209 114.56 -101.62 -65.62
N ARG A 210 114.09 -102.31 -64.57
CA ARG A 210 113.54 -103.70 -64.61
C ARG A 210 112.20 -103.81 -63.88
N GLY A 211 111.41 -102.76 -64.04
CA GLY A 211 110.16 -102.53 -63.34
C GLY A 211 109.62 -101.13 -63.58
N VAL A 212 108.40 -100.89 -63.11
CA VAL A 212 107.68 -99.60 -63.23
C VAL A 212 107.41 -99.06 -61.83
N CYS A 213 107.59 -97.75 -61.61
CA CYS A 213 107.16 -97.13 -60.36
C CYS A 213 105.70 -96.68 -60.43
N LEU A 214 104.94 -96.99 -59.39
CA LEU A 214 103.64 -96.41 -59.10
C LEU A 214 103.62 -95.99 -57.61
N GLU A 215 103.09 -94.80 -57.33
CA GLU A 215 102.80 -94.30 -55.96
C GLU A 215 103.96 -94.40 -54.95
N GLY A 216 105.21 -94.37 -55.44
CA GLY A 216 106.42 -94.42 -54.61
C GLY A 216 107.05 -95.81 -54.46
N GLN A 217 106.49 -96.88 -55.05
CA GLN A 217 107.06 -98.24 -55.02
C GLN A 217 107.32 -98.82 -56.41
N CYS A 218 108.32 -99.71 -56.49
CA CYS A 218 108.76 -100.35 -57.72
C CYS A 218 108.16 -101.75 -57.90
N ILE A 219 107.46 -101.96 -59.01
CA ILE A 219 106.88 -103.25 -59.40
C ILE A 219 107.82 -103.90 -60.43
N CYS A 220 108.33 -105.08 -60.11
CA CYS A 220 109.41 -105.74 -60.84
C CYS A 220 108.92 -106.72 -61.92
N ASP A 221 109.75 -106.91 -62.96
CA ASP A 221 109.51 -107.94 -63.98
C ASP A 221 109.61 -109.37 -63.40
N ASN A 222 108.83 -110.30 -63.95
CA ASN A 222 108.34 -111.51 -63.28
C ASN A 222 109.39 -112.50 -62.69
N ASP A 223 110.63 -112.49 -63.19
CA ASP A 223 111.71 -113.34 -62.67
C ASP A 223 112.54 -112.66 -61.54
N TYR A 224 112.26 -111.38 -61.27
CA TYR A 224 113.06 -110.50 -60.39
C TYR A 224 112.22 -109.91 -59.23
N GLY A 225 112.92 -109.40 -58.21
CA GLY A 225 112.36 -108.76 -57.03
C GLY A 225 113.39 -107.99 -56.22
N GLY A 226 113.00 -107.60 -55.01
CA GLY A 226 113.72 -106.62 -54.19
C GLY A 226 113.25 -105.18 -54.48
N GLU A 227 113.53 -104.26 -53.57
CA GLU A 227 112.97 -102.90 -53.56
C GLU A 227 113.42 -101.99 -54.73
N ASP A 228 114.45 -102.39 -55.48
CA ASP A 228 114.85 -101.79 -56.77
C ASP A 228 114.87 -102.78 -57.95
N CYS A 229 114.30 -103.98 -57.79
CA CYS A 229 114.19 -105.03 -58.81
C CYS A 229 115.53 -105.70 -59.26
N SER A 230 116.43 -105.95 -58.32
CA SER A 230 117.80 -106.46 -58.57
C SER A 230 118.07 -107.94 -58.22
N GLN A 231 117.13 -108.69 -57.63
CA GLN A 231 117.32 -110.06 -57.11
C GLN A 231 116.41 -111.09 -57.81
N LEU A 232 116.77 -112.38 -57.87
CA LEU A 232 115.85 -113.47 -58.29
C LEU A 232 115.07 -114.06 -57.09
N ARG A 233 113.91 -114.71 -57.34
CA ARG A 233 113.01 -115.23 -56.30
C ARG A 233 112.93 -116.76 -56.20
N CYS A 234 112.85 -117.27 -54.97
CA CYS A 234 112.46 -118.65 -54.64
C CYS A 234 110.92 -118.82 -54.59
N PRO A 235 110.39 -120.06 -54.76
CA PRO A 235 108.98 -120.36 -54.50
C PRO A 235 108.57 -120.03 -53.06
N ALA A 236 107.48 -119.29 -52.89
CA ALA A 236 106.83 -118.96 -51.61
C ALA A 236 107.71 -118.42 -50.45
N GLY A 237 108.99 -118.12 -50.68
CA GLY A 237 109.92 -117.69 -49.63
C GLY A 237 110.13 -118.71 -48.50
N CYS A 238 109.89 -119.99 -48.76
CA CYS A 238 109.96 -121.08 -47.78
C CYS A 238 109.17 -120.80 -46.47
N GLY A 239 108.05 -120.09 -46.58
CA GLY A 239 107.14 -119.78 -45.46
C GLY A 239 107.76 -118.98 -44.33
N SER A 240 108.94 -118.38 -44.52
CA SER A 240 109.79 -117.75 -43.49
C SER A 240 110.23 -118.66 -42.33
N ARG A 241 109.97 -119.98 -42.42
CA ARG A 241 110.27 -121.00 -41.39
C ARG A 241 110.94 -122.23 -42.00
N GLY A 242 111.78 -121.91 -42.98
CA GLY A 242 112.63 -122.80 -43.73
C GLY A 242 113.62 -121.98 -44.54
N LEU A 243 114.75 -122.58 -44.89
CA LEU A 243 115.84 -121.91 -45.59
C LEU A 243 115.73 -122.15 -47.10
N CYS A 244 115.73 -121.08 -47.92
CA CYS A 244 115.89 -121.24 -49.37
C CYS A 244 117.37 -121.40 -49.73
N VAL A 245 117.69 -122.40 -50.54
CA VAL A 245 119.00 -122.57 -51.18
C VAL A 245 118.77 -122.87 -52.66
N ASP A 246 119.35 -122.05 -53.55
CA ASP A 246 119.29 -122.16 -55.02
C ASP A 246 117.89 -122.42 -55.65
N GLY A 247 116.81 -122.09 -54.94
CA GLY A 247 115.42 -122.19 -55.39
C GLY A 247 114.58 -123.29 -54.72
N GLU A 248 115.14 -124.08 -53.80
CA GLU A 248 114.45 -125.15 -53.06
C GLU A 248 114.45 -124.89 -51.53
N CYS A 249 113.51 -125.47 -50.79
CA CYS A 249 113.18 -125.11 -49.40
C CYS A 249 113.39 -126.25 -48.39
N VAL A 250 113.90 -125.95 -47.20
CA VAL A 250 114.11 -126.92 -46.09
C VAL A 250 113.60 -126.35 -44.75
N CYS A 251 112.68 -127.05 -44.08
CA CYS A 251 111.88 -126.53 -42.96
C CYS A 251 112.47 -126.67 -41.54
N GLU A 252 112.01 -125.81 -40.62
CA GLU A 252 112.34 -125.82 -39.19
C GLU A 252 111.41 -126.72 -38.33
N GLU A 253 111.83 -127.08 -37.11
CA GLU A 253 111.02 -127.94 -36.22
C GLU A 253 109.68 -127.30 -35.85
N GLY A 254 108.61 -128.11 -35.92
CA GLY A 254 107.22 -127.67 -35.70
C GLY A 254 106.46 -127.32 -36.98
N PHE A 255 107.13 -127.30 -38.15
CA PHE A 255 106.56 -126.92 -39.44
C PHE A 255 106.76 -128.00 -40.51
N THR A 256 105.94 -127.97 -41.57
CA THR A 256 106.01 -128.90 -42.72
C THR A 256 105.30 -128.34 -43.95
N GLY A 257 105.47 -129.00 -45.10
CA GLY A 257 104.97 -128.59 -46.42
C GLY A 257 106.09 -128.17 -47.38
N GLU A 258 105.81 -128.10 -48.69
CA GLU A 258 106.77 -127.65 -49.72
C GLU A 258 107.21 -126.18 -49.51
N ASP A 259 106.43 -125.40 -48.76
CA ASP A 259 106.71 -124.04 -48.31
C ASP A 259 106.79 -123.89 -46.78
N CYS A 260 106.87 -124.98 -46.01
CA CYS A 260 107.05 -124.96 -44.54
C CYS A 260 105.97 -124.19 -43.72
N SER A 261 104.72 -124.13 -44.18
CA SER A 261 103.72 -123.15 -43.69
C SER A 261 102.77 -123.55 -42.54
N GLN A 262 102.78 -124.79 -42.01
CA GLN A 262 101.72 -125.31 -41.10
C GLN A 262 102.11 -125.42 -39.60
N LEU A 263 101.21 -125.10 -38.64
CA LEU A 263 101.42 -125.11 -37.16
C LEU A 263 100.15 -125.43 -36.34
N LEU A 264 100.20 -125.39 -34.99
CA LEU A 264 99.18 -125.86 -34.04
C LEU A 264 99.16 -125.11 -32.65
N HIS A 265 97.97 -124.68 -32.16
CA HIS A 265 97.57 -124.16 -30.80
C HIS A 265 97.25 -122.65 -30.59
N CYS A 266 96.54 -122.33 -29.48
CA CYS A 266 95.90 -121.03 -29.14
C CYS A 266 96.58 -120.21 -28.00
N PRO A 267 96.30 -118.89 -27.85
CA PRO A 267 96.77 -118.05 -26.74
C PRO A 267 96.04 -118.29 -25.39
N ASN A 268 96.77 -118.21 -24.27
CA ASN A 268 96.31 -118.13 -22.86
C ASN A 268 95.18 -119.07 -22.37
N ALA A 269 94.77 -120.06 -23.18
CA ALA A 269 93.53 -120.83 -22.96
C ALA A 269 92.31 -119.94 -22.66
N CYS A 270 92.23 -118.76 -23.29
CA CYS A 270 91.13 -117.79 -23.15
C CYS A 270 90.81 -117.39 -21.69
N SER A 271 91.85 -117.28 -20.87
CA SER A 271 91.78 -116.94 -19.43
C SER A 271 90.86 -117.81 -18.57
N GLY A 272 90.40 -118.95 -19.10
CA GLY A 272 89.33 -119.77 -18.49
C GLY A 272 87.94 -119.10 -18.47
N ARG A 273 87.72 -118.04 -19.26
CA ARG A 273 86.45 -117.27 -19.38
C ARG A 273 85.92 -117.20 -20.82
N GLY A 274 86.27 -118.22 -21.59
CA GLY A 274 85.95 -118.31 -23.02
C GLY A 274 86.44 -119.61 -23.62
N LEU A 275 86.03 -119.86 -24.86
CA LEU A 275 86.34 -121.07 -25.62
C LEU A 275 87.26 -120.72 -26.79
N CYS A 276 88.42 -121.38 -26.91
CA CYS A 276 89.22 -121.24 -28.13
C CYS A 276 88.56 -121.97 -29.30
N ARG A 277 88.46 -121.29 -30.44
CA ARG A 277 88.19 -121.89 -31.76
C ARG A 277 89.19 -121.33 -32.76
N ASP A 278 89.87 -122.23 -33.47
CA ASP A 278 90.75 -121.91 -34.60
C ASP A 278 91.84 -120.85 -34.31
N GLY A 279 92.31 -120.80 -33.05
CA GLY A 279 93.33 -119.86 -32.57
C GLY A 279 92.80 -118.58 -31.91
N LEU A 280 91.49 -118.31 -31.97
CA LEU A 280 90.83 -117.15 -31.39
C LEU A 280 89.97 -117.50 -30.18
N CYS A 281 89.80 -116.57 -29.25
CA CYS A 281 88.96 -116.73 -28.06
C CYS A 281 87.56 -116.14 -28.26
N VAL A 282 86.53 -116.87 -27.84
CA VAL A 282 85.15 -116.39 -27.77
C VAL A 282 84.73 -116.34 -26.30
N CYS A 283 84.39 -115.14 -25.82
CA CYS A 283 84.21 -114.86 -24.40
C CYS A 283 82.81 -115.20 -23.87
N GLU A 284 82.74 -115.41 -22.56
CA GLU A 284 81.48 -115.56 -21.83
C GLU A 284 80.80 -114.18 -21.60
N GLU A 285 79.48 -114.19 -21.40
CA GLU A 285 78.66 -112.97 -21.38
C GLU A 285 79.12 -111.97 -20.30
N GLY A 286 79.27 -110.69 -20.70
CA GLY A 286 79.82 -109.61 -19.87
C GLY A 286 81.35 -109.48 -19.85
N PHE A 287 82.09 -110.43 -20.44
CA PHE A 287 83.55 -110.33 -20.64
C PHE A 287 83.93 -110.07 -22.09
N ASP A 288 85.02 -109.33 -22.28
CA ASP A 288 85.54 -108.89 -23.58
C ASP A 288 87.08 -108.92 -23.58
N GLY A 289 87.69 -108.49 -24.69
CA GLY A 289 89.14 -108.46 -24.89
C GLY A 289 89.69 -109.75 -25.53
N GLN A 290 90.89 -109.68 -26.09
CA GLN A 290 91.44 -110.74 -26.95
C GLN A 290 91.66 -112.10 -26.26
N ASP A 291 91.77 -112.12 -24.92
CA ASP A 291 91.80 -113.34 -24.11
C ASP A 291 90.73 -113.38 -23.00
N CYS A 292 89.65 -112.61 -23.14
CA CYS A 292 88.47 -112.62 -22.25
C CYS A 292 88.77 -112.20 -20.80
N SER A 293 89.60 -111.18 -20.64
CA SER A 293 90.06 -110.66 -19.34
C SER A 293 89.47 -109.30 -18.96
N GLU A 294 88.80 -108.59 -19.88
CA GLU A 294 88.19 -107.27 -19.65
C GLU A 294 86.67 -107.38 -19.42
N VAL A 295 86.05 -106.34 -18.84
CA VAL A 295 84.60 -106.30 -18.56
C VAL A 295 83.90 -105.32 -19.50
N SER A 296 82.84 -105.78 -20.16
CA SER A 296 82.08 -104.99 -21.13
C SER A 296 81.40 -103.76 -20.47
N PRO A 297 81.45 -102.56 -21.08
CA PRO A 297 80.82 -101.36 -20.55
C PRO A 297 79.29 -101.38 -20.69
N PRO A 298 78.55 -100.59 -19.88
CA PRO A 298 77.10 -100.41 -20.05
C PRO A 298 76.79 -99.58 -21.30
N GLU A 299 75.71 -99.89 -22.02
CA GLU A 299 75.36 -99.24 -23.29
C GLU A 299 74.24 -98.18 -23.15
N ASN A 300 74.05 -97.37 -24.21
CA ASN A 300 72.91 -96.47 -24.40
C ASN A 300 72.55 -95.53 -23.23
N LEU A 301 73.57 -95.04 -22.51
CA LEU A 301 73.40 -94.05 -21.42
C LEU A 301 72.64 -92.82 -21.92
N ARG A 302 71.46 -92.58 -21.34
CA ARG A 302 70.52 -91.51 -21.72
C ARG A 302 69.98 -90.80 -20.49
N VAL A 303 69.73 -89.50 -20.62
CA VAL A 303 69.10 -88.65 -19.60
C VAL A 303 67.60 -88.61 -19.86
N THR A 304 66.78 -88.91 -18.86
CA THR A 304 65.30 -88.95 -18.99
C THR A 304 64.59 -87.81 -18.29
N GLY A 305 65.21 -87.22 -17.27
CA GLY A 305 64.64 -86.17 -16.44
C GLY A 305 65.71 -85.25 -15.88
N ILE A 306 65.41 -83.96 -15.81
CA ILE A 306 66.27 -82.91 -15.24
C ILE A 306 65.39 -81.97 -14.43
N SER A 307 65.68 -81.82 -13.14
CA SER A 307 65.09 -80.76 -12.31
C SER A 307 66.15 -79.71 -11.98
N ASP A 308 65.87 -78.82 -11.03
CA ASP A 308 66.86 -77.92 -10.45
C ASP A 308 67.79 -78.62 -9.44
N SER A 309 67.39 -79.76 -8.87
CA SER A 309 68.17 -80.49 -7.84
C SER A 309 68.39 -81.99 -8.13
N SER A 310 68.01 -82.49 -9.30
CA SER A 310 68.16 -83.90 -9.68
C SER A 310 68.34 -84.15 -11.18
N ILE A 311 68.99 -85.26 -11.51
CA ILE A 311 69.18 -85.79 -12.86
C ILE A 311 68.78 -87.27 -12.87
N GLU A 312 67.94 -87.67 -13.83
CA GLU A 312 67.54 -89.06 -14.04
C GLU A 312 68.26 -89.67 -15.25
N LEU A 313 68.84 -90.85 -15.05
CA LEU A 313 69.67 -91.55 -16.02
C LEU A 313 69.16 -92.98 -16.23
N VAL A 314 69.27 -93.46 -17.45
CA VAL A 314 68.95 -94.84 -17.86
C VAL A 314 70.08 -95.38 -18.73
N TRP A 315 70.43 -96.66 -18.59
CA TRP A 315 71.44 -97.36 -19.38
C TRP A 315 71.01 -98.82 -19.59
N ASP A 316 71.64 -99.49 -20.56
CA ASP A 316 71.36 -100.87 -20.91
C ASP A 316 72.48 -101.79 -20.37
N SER A 317 72.12 -103.00 -19.94
CA SER A 317 73.00 -103.91 -19.16
C SER A 317 73.85 -104.83 -20.05
N PRO A 318 75.17 -105.00 -19.77
CA PRO A 318 76.05 -105.90 -20.52
C PRO A 318 75.94 -107.38 -20.08
N GLY A 319 74.74 -107.85 -19.75
CA GLY A 319 74.42 -109.27 -19.52
C GLY A 319 74.84 -109.90 -18.18
N ALA A 320 76.01 -109.54 -17.62
CA ALA A 320 76.55 -110.19 -16.40
C ALA A 320 77.08 -109.23 -15.31
N ALA A 321 76.75 -107.93 -15.37
CA ALA A 321 77.12 -106.96 -14.34
C ALA A 321 76.68 -107.39 -12.93
N THR A 322 77.58 -107.32 -11.95
CA THR A 322 77.26 -107.61 -10.53
C THR A 322 76.82 -106.36 -9.76
N GLU A 323 77.39 -105.21 -10.12
CA GLU A 323 77.01 -103.87 -9.66
C GLU A 323 77.40 -102.85 -10.74
N TYR A 324 76.83 -101.65 -10.66
CA TYR A 324 77.33 -100.47 -11.37
C TYR A 324 77.84 -99.43 -10.38
N VAL A 325 78.90 -98.72 -10.77
CA VAL A 325 79.36 -97.53 -10.06
C VAL A 325 78.98 -96.31 -10.88
N VAL A 326 78.07 -95.50 -10.36
CA VAL A 326 77.66 -94.21 -10.93
C VAL A 326 78.48 -93.13 -10.22
N SER A 327 79.44 -92.53 -10.91
CA SER A 327 80.23 -91.42 -10.41
C SER A 327 79.83 -90.12 -11.08
N TYR A 328 79.67 -89.06 -10.29
CA TYR A 328 79.26 -87.75 -10.76
C TYR A 328 80.09 -86.65 -10.08
N GLN A 329 80.46 -85.63 -10.84
CA GLN A 329 81.20 -84.47 -10.33
C GLN A 329 80.69 -83.19 -11.00
N PRO A 330 80.64 -82.06 -10.28
CA PRO A 330 80.45 -80.75 -10.91
C PRO A 330 81.52 -80.52 -11.99
N ALA A 331 81.12 -80.03 -13.16
CA ALA A 331 82.01 -79.77 -14.30
C ALA A 331 82.85 -78.49 -14.14
N VAL A 332 82.93 -77.95 -12.92
CA VAL A 332 83.76 -76.78 -12.55
C VAL A 332 85.10 -77.23 -11.97
N PRO A 333 86.19 -76.44 -12.14
CA PRO A 333 87.50 -76.80 -11.59
C PRO A 333 87.47 -76.95 -10.06
N GLY A 334 87.82 -78.15 -9.57
CA GLY A 334 87.82 -78.46 -8.15
C GLY A 334 86.49 -79.02 -7.59
N GLY A 335 85.51 -79.34 -8.45
CA GLY A 335 84.30 -80.03 -8.02
C GLY A 335 84.60 -81.40 -7.40
N THR A 336 83.97 -81.70 -6.25
CA THR A 336 84.14 -82.98 -5.55
C THR A 336 83.54 -84.12 -6.37
N GLN A 337 84.33 -85.16 -6.65
CA GLN A 337 83.83 -86.38 -7.27
C GLN A 337 83.08 -87.23 -6.24
N LEU A 338 81.79 -87.45 -6.50
CA LEU A 338 80.92 -88.33 -5.74
C LEU A 338 80.72 -89.65 -6.50
N GLN A 339 80.35 -90.69 -5.77
CA GLN A 339 80.09 -92.01 -6.35
C GLN A 339 79.01 -92.76 -5.56
N GLN A 340 78.17 -93.47 -6.27
CA GLN A 340 77.12 -94.33 -5.74
C GLN A 340 77.21 -95.70 -6.41
N ARG A 341 77.09 -96.77 -5.61
CA ARG A 341 77.02 -98.14 -6.10
C ARG A 341 75.57 -98.59 -6.15
N VAL A 342 75.16 -99.21 -7.25
CA VAL A 342 73.83 -99.80 -7.43
C VAL A 342 73.94 -101.26 -7.90
N PRO A 343 73.01 -102.15 -7.52
CA PRO A 343 73.00 -103.55 -7.96
C PRO A 343 73.01 -103.75 -9.48
N GLY A 344 73.55 -104.88 -9.95
CA GLY A 344 73.71 -105.19 -11.38
C GLY A 344 72.41 -105.40 -12.17
N ASP A 345 71.26 -105.58 -11.49
CA ASP A 345 69.92 -105.61 -12.09
C ASP A 345 69.36 -104.20 -12.38
N TRP A 346 70.04 -103.13 -11.95
CA TRP A 346 69.58 -101.76 -12.19
C TRP A 346 69.97 -101.26 -13.58
N SER A 347 68.99 -100.67 -14.27
CA SER A 347 69.14 -100.00 -15.57
C SER A 347 68.84 -98.49 -15.49
N SER A 348 68.59 -97.95 -14.30
CA SER A 348 68.31 -96.51 -14.11
C SER A 348 68.64 -96.03 -12.70
N ILE A 349 68.85 -94.71 -12.55
CA ILE A 349 69.04 -94.03 -11.27
C ILE A 349 68.58 -92.57 -11.34
N THR A 350 68.06 -92.05 -10.23
CA THR A 350 67.90 -90.60 -10.01
C THR A 350 69.02 -90.14 -9.07
N ILE A 351 69.89 -89.27 -9.56
CA ILE A 351 70.87 -88.55 -8.73
C ILE A 351 70.14 -87.33 -8.16
N ALA A 352 70.09 -87.19 -6.84
CA ALA A 352 69.44 -86.09 -6.12
C ALA A 352 70.47 -85.19 -5.43
N ASP A 353 69.98 -84.16 -4.72
CA ASP A 353 70.77 -83.21 -3.92
C ASP A 353 71.85 -82.45 -4.73
N LEU A 354 71.53 -82.13 -5.99
CA LEU A 354 72.38 -81.36 -6.91
C LEU A 354 72.13 -79.85 -6.81
N GLU A 355 73.09 -79.04 -7.25
CA GLU A 355 72.98 -77.57 -7.25
C GLU A 355 72.24 -77.05 -8.50
N PRO A 356 71.33 -76.05 -8.38
CA PRO A 356 70.64 -75.46 -9.53
C PRO A 356 71.52 -74.67 -10.51
N GLY A 357 71.26 -74.87 -11.81
CA GLY A 357 72.00 -74.24 -12.90
C GLY A 357 73.48 -74.62 -12.94
N VAL A 358 73.83 -75.88 -12.62
CA VAL A 358 75.20 -76.39 -12.60
C VAL A 358 75.32 -77.57 -13.55
N ALA A 359 76.38 -77.57 -14.36
CA ALA A 359 76.73 -78.72 -15.19
C ALA A 359 77.47 -79.79 -14.39
N TYR A 360 77.04 -81.04 -14.49
CA TYR A 360 77.67 -82.23 -13.92
C TYR A 360 78.17 -83.14 -15.03
N ASN A 361 79.38 -83.69 -14.83
CA ASN A 361 79.90 -84.79 -15.62
C ASN A 361 79.57 -86.09 -14.87
N VAL A 362 78.78 -86.97 -15.47
CA VAL A 362 78.40 -88.28 -14.91
C VAL A 362 79.05 -89.40 -15.71
N SER A 363 79.50 -90.46 -15.02
CA SER A 363 80.21 -91.62 -15.55
C SER A 363 79.65 -92.89 -14.93
N ILE A 364 79.29 -93.89 -15.74
CA ILE A 364 78.81 -95.19 -15.26
C ILE A 364 79.79 -96.29 -15.67
N TYR A 365 80.22 -97.07 -14.68
CA TYR A 365 81.08 -98.24 -14.82
C TYR A 365 80.26 -99.49 -14.51
N ALA A 366 80.37 -100.55 -15.31
CA ALA A 366 79.93 -101.89 -14.93
C ALA A 366 81.03 -102.60 -14.14
N VAL A 367 80.67 -103.46 -13.19
CA VAL A 367 81.64 -104.24 -12.40
C VAL A 367 81.23 -105.70 -12.36
N ILE A 368 82.19 -106.60 -12.66
CA ILE A 368 82.03 -108.06 -12.53
C ILE A 368 83.20 -108.61 -11.72
N SER A 369 82.91 -109.17 -10.54
CA SER A 369 83.92 -109.76 -9.65
C SER A 369 85.10 -108.82 -9.36
N ASP A 370 84.79 -107.62 -8.88
CA ASP A 370 85.73 -106.51 -8.58
C ASP A 370 86.54 -105.94 -9.77
N ILE A 371 86.33 -106.44 -11.00
CA ILE A 371 86.90 -105.85 -12.23
C ILE A 371 85.92 -104.81 -12.79
N PHE A 372 86.41 -103.60 -13.06
CA PHE A 372 85.63 -102.48 -13.60
C PHE A 372 85.75 -102.43 -15.13
N SER A 373 84.65 -102.08 -15.82
CA SER A 373 84.66 -101.69 -17.22
C SER A 373 85.31 -100.33 -17.45
N ILE A 374 85.55 -99.96 -18.70
CA ILE A 374 85.67 -98.54 -19.07
C ILE A 374 84.33 -97.81 -18.80
N PRO A 375 84.34 -96.51 -18.41
CA PRO A 375 83.10 -95.78 -18.14
C PRO A 375 82.44 -95.24 -19.41
N VAL A 376 81.11 -95.24 -19.44
CA VAL A 376 80.33 -94.41 -20.37
C VAL A 376 79.94 -93.12 -19.65
N THR A 377 80.13 -91.97 -20.32
CA THR A 377 80.04 -90.65 -19.67
C THR A 377 79.07 -89.71 -20.40
N SER A 378 78.41 -88.83 -19.65
CA SER A 378 77.53 -87.78 -20.17
C SER A 378 77.68 -86.48 -19.37
N LYS A 379 77.44 -85.33 -20.00
CA LYS A 379 77.45 -84.01 -19.35
C LYS A 379 76.06 -83.40 -19.39
N VAL A 380 75.53 -83.03 -18.22
CA VAL A 380 74.13 -82.62 -18.02
C VAL A 380 74.10 -81.37 -17.14
N MET A 381 73.23 -80.41 -17.44
CA MET A 381 73.04 -79.20 -16.63
C MET A 381 71.67 -79.24 -15.93
N THR A 382 71.65 -78.98 -14.62
CA THR A 382 70.42 -78.80 -13.84
C THR A 382 69.70 -77.49 -14.20
N ASN A 383 68.39 -77.43 -14.02
CA ASN A 383 67.62 -76.22 -14.24
C ASN A 383 67.90 -75.15 -13.17
N LEU A 384 67.54 -73.88 -13.43
CA LEU A 384 67.46 -72.88 -12.36
C LEU A 384 66.16 -73.03 -11.56
N ALA A 385 66.27 -72.93 -10.24
CA ALA A 385 65.12 -72.81 -9.35
C ALA A 385 64.26 -71.57 -9.67
N THR A 386 62.97 -71.62 -9.34
CA THR A 386 62.04 -70.50 -9.54
C THR A 386 62.17 -69.44 -8.43
N PRO A 387 62.07 -68.13 -8.73
CA PRO A 387 62.04 -67.08 -7.71
C PRO A 387 60.80 -67.24 -6.82
N GLN A 388 60.95 -67.17 -5.50
CA GLN A 388 59.83 -67.32 -4.57
C GLN A 388 59.62 -66.06 -3.70
N GLY A 389 58.47 -66.00 -3.03
CA GLY A 389 58.19 -64.97 -2.04
C GLY A 389 57.91 -63.55 -2.56
N LEU A 390 57.66 -63.37 -3.86
CA LEU A 390 57.32 -62.06 -4.46
C LEU A 390 56.12 -61.42 -3.74
N LYS A 391 56.33 -60.23 -3.16
CA LYS A 391 55.38 -59.48 -2.32
C LYS A 391 55.53 -57.97 -2.55
N PHE A 392 54.43 -57.23 -2.47
CA PHE A 392 54.42 -55.76 -2.49
C PHE A 392 54.52 -55.22 -1.06
N LYS A 393 55.41 -54.24 -0.83
CA LYS A 393 55.74 -53.71 0.51
C LYS A 393 55.21 -52.29 0.72
N THR A 394 55.40 -51.39 -0.24
CA THR A 394 54.78 -50.05 -0.25
C THR A 394 54.30 -49.72 -1.66
N ILE A 395 53.11 -49.10 -1.75
CA ILE A 395 52.47 -48.72 -3.01
C ILE A 395 52.01 -47.27 -2.85
N THR A 396 52.31 -46.44 -3.84
CA THR A 396 51.86 -45.03 -3.90
C THR A 396 51.14 -44.77 -5.22
N GLU A 397 50.86 -43.49 -5.50
CA GLU A 397 50.27 -43.05 -6.77
C GLU A 397 51.23 -43.25 -7.96
N THR A 398 52.56 -43.26 -7.72
CA THR A 398 53.57 -43.35 -8.81
C THR A 398 54.72 -44.31 -8.53
N THR A 399 54.69 -45.05 -7.42
CA THR A 399 55.76 -45.98 -7.03
C THR A 399 55.23 -47.31 -6.51
N ALA A 400 56.00 -48.37 -6.69
CA ALA A 400 55.75 -49.70 -6.12
C ALA A 400 57.06 -50.33 -5.65
N GLU A 401 57.14 -50.60 -4.35
CA GLU A 401 58.23 -51.35 -3.73
C GLU A 401 57.86 -52.83 -3.64
N VAL A 402 58.71 -53.67 -4.23
CA VAL A 402 58.58 -55.13 -4.30
C VAL A 402 59.74 -55.81 -3.61
N GLN A 403 59.46 -56.99 -3.05
CA GLN A 403 60.41 -57.83 -2.32
C GLN A 403 60.23 -59.29 -2.73
N TRP A 404 61.32 -60.06 -2.76
CA TRP A 404 61.32 -61.51 -3.00
C TRP A 404 62.36 -62.20 -2.11
N GLU A 405 62.40 -63.54 -2.15
CA GLU A 405 63.30 -64.35 -1.32
C GLU A 405 64.62 -64.64 -2.06
N PRO A 406 65.79 -64.54 -1.40
CA PRO A 406 67.09 -64.81 -2.00
C PRO A 406 67.31 -66.32 -2.22
N PHE A 407 68.04 -66.67 -3.28
CA PHE A 407 68.58 -68.02 -3.42
C PHE A 407 69.79 -68.26 -2.51
N SER A 408 69.97 -69.53 -2.13
CA SER A 408 71.09 -70.02 -1.29
C SER A 408 72.35 -70.38 -2.09
N PHE A 409 72.27 -70.42 -3.42
CA PHE A 409 73.31 -70.82 -4.36
C PHE A 409 73.73 -69.64 -5.27
N PRO A 410 74.92 -69.65 -5.89
CA PRO A 410 75.38 -68.55 -6.75
C PRO A 410 74.72 -68.54 -8.14
N PHE A 411 74.41 -67.33 -8.59
CA PHE A 411 73.84 -66.95 -9.90
C PHE A 411 74.17 -65.47 -10.18
N ASP A 412 73.94 -65.01 -11.42
CA ASP A 412 74.48 -63.73 -11.90
C ASP A 412 73.62 -62.54 -11.47
N GLY A 413 72.30 -62.66 -11.59
CA GLY A 413 71.39 -61.57 -11.27
C GLY A 413 69.91 -61.92 -11.41
N TRP A 414 69.07 -60.94 -11.10
CA TRP A 414 67.64 -60.97 -11.35
C TRP A 414 67.29 -60.07 -12.54
N GLU A 415 66.20 -60.36 -13.21
CA GLU A 415 65.56 -59.46 -14.16
C GLU A 415 64.11 -59.26 -13.73
N ILE A 416 63.72 -58.02 -13.48
CA ILE A 416 62.38 -57.65 -13.07
C ILE A 416 61.73 -56.73 -14.10
N SER A 417 60.43 -56.89 -14.31
CA SER A 417 59.66 -56.16 -15.31
C SER A 417 58.33 -55.69 -14.72
N PHE A 418 57.95 -54.45 -15.04
CA PHE A 418 56.69 -53.81 -14.67
C PHE A 418 55.94 -53.47 -15.96
N ILE A 419 54.97 -54.29 -16.34
CA ILE A 419 54.24 -54.15 -17.60
C ILE A 419 52.81 -53.68 -17.29
N PRO A 420 52.38 -52.50 -17.77
CA PRO A 420 51.00 -52.05 -17.57
C PRO A 420 50.04 -52.96 -18.35
N LYS A 421 48.85 -53.18 -17.81
CA LYS A 421 47.85 -54.13 -18.35
C LYS A 421 47.38 -53.82 -19.79
N ASN A 422 47.60 -52.59 -20.25
CA ASN A 422 47.33 -52.16 -21.63
C ASN A 422 48.51 -52.38 -22.62
N ASN A 423 49.64 -52.93 -22.14
CA ASN A 423 50.90 -53.12 -22.88
C ASN A 423 51.53 -51.85 -23.46
N GLU A 424 51.14 -50.64 -23.03
CA GLU A 424 51.73 -49.36 -23.45
C GLU A 424 53.11 -49.08 -22.79
N GLY A 425 54.09 -49.94 -23.06
CA GLY A 425 55.46 -49.80 -22.57
C GLY A 425 55.63 -50.24 -21.10
N GLY A 426 56.38 -51.32 -20.90
CA GLY A 426 56.83 -51.76 -19.58
C GLY A 426 58.23 -51.25 -19.25
N VAL A 427 58.54 -51.12 -17.95
CA VAL A 427 59.90 -50.91 -17.48
C VAL A 427 60.53 -52.27 -17.19
N ILE A 428 61.76 -52.51 -17.66
CA ILE A 428 62.54 -53.73 -17.38
C ILE A 428 63.87 -53.30 -16.76
N ALA A 429 64.27 -53.95 -15.67
CA ALA A 429 65.52 -53.69 -14.96
C ALA A 429 66.22 -55.01 -14.63
N GLN A 430 67.53 -55.08 -14.91
CA GLN A 430 68.40 -56.16 -14.44
C GLN A 430 69.11 -55.72 -13.16
N LEU A 431 69.21 -56.63 -12.18
CA LEU A 431 69.64 -56.36 -10.81
C LEU A 431 70.70 -57.38 -10.37
N PRO A 432 71.73 -56.99 -9.60
CA PRO A 432 72.70 -57.94 -9.03
C PRO A 432 72.01 -59.02 -8.17
N SER A 433 72.56 -60.23 -8.14
CA SER A 433 72.01 -61.38 -7.40
C SER A 433 71.83 -61.13 -5.89
N THR A 434 72.59 -60.19 -5.31
CA THR A 434 72.46 -59.75 -3.90
C THR A 434 71.21 -58.90 -3.61
N VAL A 435 70.46 -58.46 -4.63
CA VAL A 435 69.29 -57.59 -4.47
C VAL A 435 68.02 -58.43 -4.32
N THR A 436 67.27 -58.20 -3.24
CA THR A 436 65.98 -58.87 -2.95
C THR A 436 64.80 -57.89 -2.83
N THR A 437 65.06 -56.60 -3.06
CA THR A 437 64.07 -55.53 -3.00
C THR A 437 64.31 -54.53 -4.12
N PHE A 438 63.24 -54.01 -4.72
CA PHE A 438 63.31 -53.00 -5.78
C PHE A 438 62.15 -52.02 -5.66
N ASN A 439 62.37 -50.75 -5.96
CA ASN A 439 61.35 -49.70 -5.90
C ASN A 439 61.22 -49.05 -7.28
N GLN A 440 60.20 -49.45 -8.03
CA GLN A 440 59.89 -48.82 -9.30
C GLN A 440 59.21 -47.48 -9.06
N THR A 441 59.68 -46.44 -9.75
CA THR A 441 59.11 -45.07 -9.69
C THR A 441 58.64 -44.62 -11.08
N GLY A 442 57.82 -43.56 -11.14
CA GLY A 442 57.32 -43.01 -12.40
C GLY A 442 56.14 -43.79 -13.02
N LEU A 443 55.44 -44.62 -12.24
CA LEU A 443 54.24 -45.33 -12.66
C LEU A 443 53.06 -44.35 -12.89
N LYS A 444 52.09 -44.74 -13.74
CA LYS A 444 50.86 -43.98 -14.03
C LYS A 444 49.86 -44.14 -12.86
N PRO A 445 49.33 -43.07 -12.24
CA PRO A 445 48.35 -43.16 -11.15
C PRO A 445 47.08 -43.94 -11.48
N GLY A 446 46.69 -44.83 -10.57
CA GLY A 446 45.59 -45.76 -10.71
C GLY A 446 45.76 -46.83 -11.78
N GLU A 447 46.91 -46.97 -12.43
CA GLU A 447 47.14 -48.01 -13.46
C GLU A 447 47.54 -49.34 -12.81
N GLU A 448 47.14 -50.45 -13.44
CA GLU A 448 47.39 -51.83 -13.02
C GLU A 448 48.61 -52.40 -13.77
N TYR A 449 49.60 -52.89 -13.02
CA TYR A 449 50.87 -53.40 -13.52
C TYR A 449 51.05 -54.87 -13.15
N THR A 450 51.36 -55.71 -14.15
CA THR A 450 51.90 -57.04 -13.92
C THR A 450 53.39 -56.93 -13.65
N VAL A 451 53.84 -57.41 -12.49
CA VAL A 451 55.25 -57.45 -12.12
C VAL A 451 55.77 -58.87 -12.24
N THR A 452 56.78 -59.08 -13.07
CA THR A 452 57.36 -60.41 -13.33
C THR A 452 58.86 -60.39 -13.05
N ILE A 453 59.35 -61.38 -12.30
CA ILE A 453 60.76 -61.60 -11.98
C ILE A 453 61.26 -62.96 -12.49
N VAL A 454 62.48 -62.99 -13.01
CA VAL A 454 63.28 -64.20 -13.30
C VAL A 454 64.68 -64.07 -12.70
N ALA A 455 65.35 -65.20 -12.47
CA ALA A 455 66.78 -65.26 -12.19
C ALA A 455 67.58 -65.59 -13.48
N LEU A 456 68.80 -65.10 -13.54
CA LEU A 456 69.74 -65.26 -14.67
C LEU A 456 71.02 -65.98 -14.20
N LYS A 457 71.51 -66.93 -14.99
CA LYS A 457 72.82 -67.59 -14.82
C LYS A 457 73.35 -68.05 -16.18
N GLU A 458 74.49 -67.51 -16.60
CA GLU A 458 75.07 -67.65 -17.94
C GLU A 458 74.06 -67.30 -19.05
N GLN A 459 73.56 -68.29 -19.79
CA GLN A 459 72.53 -68.11 -20.84
C GLN A 459 71.14 -68.63 -20.41
N ALA A 460 71.02 -69.19 -19.20
CA ALA A 460 69.79 -69.76 -18.69
C ALA A 460 68.98 -68.74 -17.87
N ARG A 461 67.67 -68.74 -18.08
CA ARG A 461 66.68 -67.97 -17.30
C ARG A 461 65.85 -68.94 -16.49
N SER A 462 65.55 -68.62 -15.24
CA SER A 462 64.55 -69.38 -14.48
C SER A 462 63.17 -69.29 -15.13
N PRO A 463 62.23 -70.20 -14.83
CA PRO A 463 60.83 -69.93 -15.08
C PRO A 463 60.39 -68.65 -14.31
N PRO A 464 59.47 -67.86 -14.86
CA PRO A 464 59.07 -66.57 -14.28
C PRO A 464 58.09 -66.73 -13.11
N THR A 465 58.23 -65.84 -12.13
CA THR A 465 57.25 -65.61 -11.06
C THR A 465 56.64 -64.23 -11.25
N SER A 466 55.31 -64.14 -11.26
CA SER A 466 54.58 -62.90 -11.55
C SER A 466 53.40 -62.67 -10.61
N ASP A 467 53.20 -61.41 -10.21
CA ASP A 467 52.01 -60.96 -9.47
C ASP A 467 51.59 -59.54 -9.94
N SER A 468 50.36 -59.12 -9.65
CA SER A 468 49.76 -57.87 -10.15
C SER A 468 49.53 -56.83 -9.06
N VAL A 469 49.85 -55.56 -9.35
CA VAL A 469 49.65 -54.43 -8.44
C VAL A 469 48.98 -53.25 -9.13
N SER A 470 47.99 -52.65 -8.46
CA SER A 470 47.41 -51.37 -8.86
C SER A 470 48.00 -50.23 -8.03
N THR A 471 48.48 -49.19 -8.70
CA THR A 471 48.90 -47.95 -8.04
C THR A 471 47.72 -47.22 -7.39
N LEU A 472 48.01 -46.33 -6.44
CA LEU A 472 46.98 -45.47 -5.86
C LEU A 472 46.49 -44.42 -6.87
N ILE A 473 45.27 -43.93 -6.65
CA ILE A 473 44.63 -42.87 -7.44
C ILE A 473 45.12 -41.53 -6.91
N ASP A 474 45.48 -40.59 -7.79
CA ASP A 474 45.91 -39.25 -7.37
C ASP A 474 44.76 -38.32 -6.96
N GLY A 475 45.09 -37.36 -6.10
CA GLY A 475 44.16 -36.35 -5.60
C GLY A 475 43.97 -35.19 -6.58
N PRO A 476 42.80 -34.51 -6.56
CA PRO A 476 42.69 -33.16 -7.09
C PRO A 476 43.65 -32.23 -6.35
N THR A 477 44.30 -31.31 -7.06
CA THR A 477 45.34 -30.42 -6.48
C THR A 477 45.02 -28.94 -6.71
N GLN A 478 45.74 -28.05 -6.03
CA GLN A 478 45.61 -26.59 -6.19
C GLN A 478 44.15 -26.09 -6.05
N ILE A 479 43.49 -26.40 -4.92
CA ILE A 479 42.16 -25.85 -4.66
C ILE A 479 42.28 -24.32 -4.47
N LEU A 480 41.53 -23.58 -5.28
CA LEU A 480 41.32 -22.15 -5.17
C LEU A 480 39.86 -21.89 -4.81
N VAL A 481 39.62 -20.93 -3.92
CA VAL A 481 38.29 -20.37 -3.68
C VAL A 481 38.33 -18.89 -4.08
N ARG A 482 37.39 -18.48 -4.92
CA ARG A 482 37.20 -17.09 -5.37
C ARG A 482 35.70 -16.74 -5.39
N ASP A 483 35.39 -15.49 -5.74
CA ASP A 483 34.03 -15.01 -5.98
C ASP A 483 33.06 -15.41 -4.84
N VAL A 484 33.51 -15.16 -3.61
CA VAL A 484 32.80 -15.47 -2.37
C VAL A 484 31.86 -14.32 -2.04
N SER A 485 30.58 -14.62 -1.86
CA SER A 485 29.57 -13.70 -1.33
C SER A 485 29.13 -14.13 0.08
N ASP A 486 28.03 -13.56 0.55
CA ASP A 486 27.26 -13.98 1.71
C ASP A 486 26.77 -15.45 1.65
N THR A 487 26.40 -15.94 0.47
CA THR A 487 25.61 -17.17 0.27
C THR A 487 26.17 -18.09 -0.82
N VAL A 488 27.16 -17.62 -1.59
CA VAL A 488 27.78 -18.31 -2.72
C VAL A 488 29.31 -18.30 -2.57
N ALA A 489 29.98 -19.34 -3.06
CA ALA A 489 31.44 -19.33 -3.23
C ALA A 489 31.87 -20.18 -4.42
N PHE A 490 32.81 -19.70 -5.22
CA PHE A 490 33.30 -20.42 -6.39
C PHE A 490 34.58 -21.20 -6.06
N VAL A 491 34.59 -22.50 -6.34
CA VAL A 491 35.69 -23.41 -6.00
C VAL A 491 36.23 -24.04 -7.27
N GLU A 492 37.54 -23.96 -7.46
CA GLU A 492 38.26 -24.54 -8.61
C GLU A 492 39.42 -25.42 -8.12
N TRP A 493 39.76 -26.47 -8.87
CA TRP A 493 40.86 -27.40 -8.60
C TRP A 493 41.44 -27.96 -9.91
N THR A 494 42.72 -28.33 -9.86
CA THR A 494 43.35 -29.12 -10.93
C THR A 494 42.84 -30.57 -10.86
N PRO A 495 42.27 -31.14 -11.95
CA PRO A 495 41.79 -32.52 -11.98
C PRO A 495 42.91 -33.56 -11.75
N PRO A 496 42.57 -34.76 -11.22
CA PRO A 496 43.53 -35.87 -11.10
C PRO A 496 43.91 -36.42 -12.49
N ARG A 497 45.11 -37.03 -12.57
CA ARG A 497 45.66 -37.62 -13.79
C ARG A 497 45.12 -39.03 -14.03
N ALA A 498 44.76 -39.75 -12.96
CA ALA A 498 44.02 -41.00 -13.03
C ALA A 498 42.61 -40.78 -13.59
N LYS A 499 42.16 -41.68 -14.48
CA LYS A 499 40.75 -41.75 -14.89
C LYS A 499 39.91 -42.12 -13.67
N VAL A 500 39.07 -41.23 -13.14
CA VAL A 500 38.24 -41.48 -11.94
C VAL A 500 36.76 -41.56 -12.28
N ASP A 501 35.95 -42.18 -11.42
CA ASP A 501 34.50 -42.32 -11.62
C ASP A 501 33.75 -41.07 -11.17
N ALA A 502 34.29 -40.35 -10.17
CA ALA A 502 33.73 -39.12 -9.65
C ALA A 502 34.77 -38.29 -8.88
N ILE A 503 34.47 -37.00 -8.71
CA ILE A 503 35.11 -36.12 -7.72
C ILE A 503 34.17 -35.98 -6.52
N LEU A 504 34.69 -36.08 -5.30
CA LEU A 504 33.95 -35.90 -4.06
C LEU A 504 34.28 -34.53 -3.45
N LEU A 505 33.33 -33.61 -3.54
CA LEU A 505 33.40 -32.28 -2.95
C LEU A 505 32.68 -32.31 -1.59
N LYS A 506 33.43 -32.13 -0.49
CA LYS A 506 32.93 -32.25 0.88
C LYS A 506 33.15 -30.92 1.61
N TYR A 507 32.10 -30.26 2.10
CA TYR A 507 32.22 -28.99 2.84
C TYR A 507 31.27 -28.90 4.04
N GLY A 508 31.61 -28.07 5.02
CA GLY A 508 30.80 -27.79 6.19
C GLY A 508 31.37 -26.61 6.99
N LEU A 509 30.68 -26.19 8.05
CA LEU A 509 31.20 -25.14 8.93
C LEU A 509 32.49 -25.61 9.62
N ALA A 510 33.45 -24.71 9.78
CA ALA A 510 34.76 -25.01 10.36
C ALA A 510 34.66 -25.53 11.81
N ASP A 511 33.69 -25.00 12.56
CA ASP A 511 33.44 -25.30 13.97
C ASP A 511 32.64 -26.61 14.16
N GLY A 512 32.28 -27.30 13.07
CA GLY A 512 31.68 -28.64 13.07
C GLY A 512 30.16 -28.71 13.20
N GLU A 513 29.50 -27.61 13.55
CA GLU A 513 28.03 -27.53 13.56
C GLU A 513 27.43 -27.70 12.15
N GLY A 514 26.20 -28.21 12.07
CA GLY A 514 25.46 -28.40 10.81
C GLY A 514 25.90 -29.61 9.97
N GLY A 515 27.03 -30.26 10.28
CA GLY A 515 27.53 -31.42 9.55
C GLY A 515 28.30 -31.06 8.28
N ARG A 516 28.62 -32.09 7.46
CA ARG A 516 29.37 -31.93 6.20
C ARG A 516 28.53 -32.42 5.02
N THR A 517 28.21 -31.51 4.11
CA THR A 517 27.55 -31.82 2.84
C THR A 517 28.56 -32.42 1.86
N THR A 518 28.19 -33.50 1.17
CA THR A 518 29.07 -34.22 0.26
C THR A 518 28.43 -34.35 -1.13
N PHE A 519 28.99 -33.66 -2.12
CA PHE A 519 28.58 -33.75 -3.52
C PHE A 519 29.47 -34.73 -4.30
N ARG A 520 28.84 -35.58 -5.13
CA ARG A 520 29.52 -36.49 -6.06
C ARG A 520 29.42 -35.93 -7.47
N LEU A 521 30.50 -35.30 -7.93
CA LEU A 521 30.60 -34.58 -9.20
C LEU A 521 31.18 -35.49 -10.30
N GLN A 522 30.88 -35.19 -11.56
CA GLN A 522 31.39 -35.97 -12.70
C GLN A 522 32.82 -35.54 -13.12
N PRO A 523 33.64 -36.44 -13.69
CA PRO A 523 35.08 -36.21 -13.88
C PRO A 523 35.58 -35.06 -14.79
N PRO A 524 34.82 -34.48 -15.75
CA PRO A 524 35.34 -33.32 -16.50
C PRO A 524 35.26 -32.00 -15.71
N LEU A 525 34.69 -31.99 -14.50
CA LEU A 525 34.57 -30.78 -13.68
C LEU A 525 35.86 -30.49 -12.91
N SER A 526 36.51 -29.38 -13.26
CA SER A 526 37.57 -28.71 -12.49
C SER A 526 37.02 -27.66 -11.50
N GLN A 527 35.72 -27.37 -11.53
CA GLN A 527 35.15 -26.24 -10.80
C GLN A 527 33.68 -26.48 -10.39
N TYR A 528 33.24 -25.82 -9.32
CA TYR A 528 31.89 -25.89 -8.79
C TYR A 528 31.50 -24.63 -8.00
N SER A 529 30.25 -24.19 -8.14
CA SER A 529 29.67 -23.10 -7.34
C SER A 529 28.95 -23.68 -6.12
N LEU A 530 29.46 -23.38 -4.93
CA LEU A 530 28.74 -23.58 -3.68
C LEU A 530 27.62 -22.54 -3.58
N GLN A 531 26.46 -22.97 -3.08
CA GLN A 531 25.26 -22.14 -2.92
C GLN A 531 24.57 -22.44 -1.58
N ALA A 532 23.70 -21.55 -1.14
CA ALA A 532 23.00 -21.63 0.15
C ALA A 532 23.95 -21.80 1.36
N LEU A 533 25.08 -21.09 1.31
CA LEU A 533 25.97 -20.91 2.46
C LEU A 533 25.35 -19.92 3.46
N ARG A 534 25.75 -20.02 4.73
CA ARG A 534 25.39 -19.03 5.76
C ARG A 534 26.27 -17.78 5.61
N PRO A 535 25.73 -16.56 5.69
CA PRO A 535 26.51 -15.32 5.75
C PRO A 535 27.43 -15.23 6.98
N GLY A 536 28.57 -14.55 6.84
CA GLY A 536 29.57 -14.30 7.89
C GLY A 536 30.21 -15.54 8.50
N ALA A 537 30.08 -16.72 7.87
CA ALA A 537 30.40 -18.01 8.45
C ALA A 537 31.65 -18.64 7.83
N ARG A 538 32.47 -19.30 8.66
CA ARG A 538 33.71 -19.94 8.22
C ARG A 538 33.45 -21.37 7.74
N TYR A 539 33.85 -21.66 6.52
CA TYR A 539 33.70 -22.97 5.88
C TYR A 539 35.03 -23.68 5.72
N HIS A 540 35.02 -24.99 5.97
CA HIS A 540 36.12 -25.91 5.71
C HIS A 540 35.72 -26.86 4.58
N LEU A 541 36.60 -27.00 3.59
CA LEU A 541 36.32 -27.67 2.33
C LEU A 541 37.41 -28.70 2.00
N ALA A 542 37.00 -29.83 1.46
CA ALA A 542 37.85 -30.92 1.03
C ALA A 542 37.41 -31.44 -0.35
N VAL A 543 38.37 -31.71 -1.24
CA VAL A 543 38.13 -32.31 -2.56
C VAL A 543 39.02 -33.53 -2.74
N SER A 544 38.42 -34.70 -2.95
CA SER A 544 39.09 -35.97 -3.25
C SER A 544 38.51 -36.57 -4.53
N ALA A 545 39.20 -37.56 -5.11
CA ALA A 545 38.70 -38.29 -6.26
C ALA A 545 38.38 -39.75 -5.91
N LEU A 546 37.45 -40.37 -6.63
CA LEU A 546 36.92 -41.69 -6.31
C LEU A 546 36.92 -42.60 -7.55
N ARG A 547 37.46 -43.81 -7.43
CA ARG A 547 37.27 -44.90 -8.40
C ARG A 547 36.95 -46.20 -7.68
N GLY A 548 35.83 -46.84 -8.03
CA GLY A 548 35.30 -47.99 -7.32
C GLY A 548 35.03 -47.66 -5.84
N ALA A 549 35.72 -48.36 -4.95
CA ALA A 549 35.70 -48.11 -3.50
C ALA A 549 36.85 -47.25 -2.99
N ASN A 550 37.81 -46.88 -3.85
CA ASN A 550 39.05 -46.21 -3.45
C ASN A 550 38.91 -44.69 -3.60
N GLU A 551 39.04 -43.98 -2.49
CA GLU A 551 39.11 -42.51 -2.44
C GLU A 551 40.59 -42.07 -2.34
N SER A 552 41.01 -41.10 -3.16
CA SER A 552 42.36 -40.51 -3.10
C SER A 552 42.48 -39.49 -1.96
N GLN A 553 43.71 -39.04 -1.65
CA GLN A 553 43.90 -38.09 -0.55
C GLN A 553 43.16 -36.77 -0.84
N PRO A 554 42.35 -36.26 0.12
CA PRO A 554 41.67 -34.98 -0.05
C PRO A 554 42.65 -33.81 0.04
N ALA A 555 42.62 -32.94 -0.97
CA ALA A 555 43.13 -31.58 -0.81
C ALA A 555 42.12 -30.74 -0.01
N PHE A 556 42.60 -29.72 0.70
CA PHE A 556 41.78 -28.89 1.60
C PHE A 556 41.86 -27.40 1.28
N ALA A 557 40.77 -26.67 1.57
CA ALA A 557 40.71 -25.21 1.57
C ALA A 557 39.84 -24.69 2.72
N GLN A 558 39.98 -23.41 3.06
CA GLN A 558 39.13 -22.69 4.01
C GLN A 558 38.79 -21.31 3.47
N PHE A 559 37.58 -20.85 3.73
CA PHE A 559 37.12 -19.49 3.41
C PHE A 559 36.08 -19.03 4.43
N THR A 560 35.74 -17.74 4.42
CA THR A 560 34.65 -17.18 5.22
C THR A 560 33.74 -16.42 4.26
N THR A 561 32.43 -16.63 4.34
CA THR A 561 31.43 -15.89 3.54
C THR A 561 31.34 -14.43 3.99
N GLU A 562 30.89 -13.57 3.08
CA GLU A 562 30.64 -12.16 3.41
C GLU A 562 29.45 -12.00 4.37
N ILE A 563 29.36 -10.84 5.02
CA ILE A 563 28.21 -10.47 5.84
C ILE A 563 27.04 -10.13 4.90
N ASP A 564 25.82 -10.58 5.18
CA ASP A 564 24.65 -10.23 4.36
C ASP A 564 24.23 -8.76 4.54
N ALA A 565 23.70 -8.18 3.46
CA ALA A 565 23.05 -6.87 3.52
C ALA A 565 21.72 -7.00 4.29
N PRO A 566 21.36 -6.03 5.16
CA PRO A 566 20.09 -6.06 5.88
C PRO A 566 18.90 -6.05 4.92
N LYS A 567 17.86 -6.82 5.25
CA LYS A 567 16.76 -7.18 4.33
C LYS A 567 15.48 -6.41 4.69
N ASN A 568 14.54 -6.33 3.73
CA ASN A 568 13.21 -5.73 3.92
C ASN A 568 13.21 -4.32 4.54
N LEU A 569 14.17 -3.48 4.11
CA LEU A 569 14.30 -2.07 4.47
C LEU A 569 12.95 -1.33 4.28
N ARG A 570 12.46 -0.72 5.36
CA ARG A 570 11.15 -0.05 5.41
C ARG A 570 11.21 1.21 6.28
N VAL A 571 10.43 2.22 5.90
CA VAL A 571 10.20 3.42 6.70
C VAL A 571 8.97 3.18 7.58
N GLY A 572 9.10 3.42 8.88
CA GLY A 572 8.02 3.37 9.85
C GLY A 572 7.30 4.72 9.91
N SER A 573 7.28 5.33 11.10
CA SER A 573 6.84 6.70 11.26
C SER A 573 7.71 7.69 10.47
N ARG A 574 7.08 8.78 10.02
CA ARG A 574 7.70 9.92 9.37
C ARG A 574 7.26 11.18 10.10
N THR A 575 8.06 12.23 10.03
CA THR A 575 7.69 13.58 10.44
C THR A 575 8.36 14.58 9.47
N PRO A 576 8.14 15.90 9.63
CA PRO A 576 8.92 16.90 8.90
C PRO A 576 10.42 16.86 9.20
N ALA A 577 10.83 16.48 10.42
CA ALA A 577 12.23 16.55 10.86
C ALA A 577 12.88 15.19 11.16
N SER A 578 12.16 14.08 10.98
CA SER A 578 12.65 12.74 11.30
C SER A 578 12.07 11.62 10.44
N LEU A 579 12.83 10.52 10.35
CA LEU A 579 12.43 9.29 9.68
C LEU A 579 12.76 8.10 10.58
N GLU A 580 11.75 7.32 10.96
CA GLU A 580 11.95 6.01 11.57
C GLU A 580 12.23 4.98 10.48
N LEU A 581 13.34 4.28 10.61
CA LEU A 581 13.77 3.20 9.74
C LEU A 581 13.67 1.88 10.50
N ALA A 582 13.25 0.83 9.82
CA ALA A 582 13.34 -0.53 10.30
C ALA A 582 13.83 -1.46 9.19
N TRP A 583 14.58 -2.48 9.57
CA TRP A 583 15.07 -3.52 8.66
C TRP A 583 15.10 -4.86 9.39
N ASP A 584 15.10 -5.94 8.62
CA ASP A 584 15.25 -7.29 9.15
C ASP A 584 16.74 -7.53 9.44
N ASN A 585 17.02 -8.15 10.57
CA ASN A 585 18.38 -8.38 11.03
C ASN A 585 19.11 -9.38 10.14
N SER A 586 20.35 -9.05 9.80
CA SER A 586 21.27 -9.89 9.02
C SER A 586 21.43 -11.28 9.66
N GLU A 587 21.53 -12.31 8.82
CA GLU A 587 21.66 -13.71 9.23
C GLU A 587 23.03 -14.01 9.85
N ALA A 588 24.07 -13.28 9.46
CA ALA A 588 25.33 -13.20 10.19
C ALA A 588 25.14 -12.48 11.55
N GLU A 589 25.92 -12.83 12.57
CA GLU A 589 25.85 -12.25 13.93
C GLU A 589 26.46 -10.82 14.04
N ALA A 590 26.14 -9.93 13.10
CA ALA A 590 26.61 -8.55 13.10
C ALA A 590 26.21 -7.80 14.39
N HIS A 591 27.18 -7.17 15.06
CA HIS A 591 26.99 -6.46 16.33
C HIS A 591 26.21 -5.14 16.19
N SER A 592 26.31 -4.48 15.03
CA SER A 592 25.71 -3.17 14.76
C SER A 592 25.43 -2.97 13.27
N TYR A 593 24.71 -1.90 12.95
CA TYR A 593 24.46 -1.43 11.59
C TYR A 593 24.99 -0.01 11.44
N ARG A 594 25.70 0.27 10.34
CA ARG A 594 26.09 1.63 9.95
C ARG A 594 25.03 2.18 9.00
N VAL A 595 24.33 3.24 9.43
CA VAL A 595 23.36 3.97 8.61
C VAL A 595 24.04 5.23 8.09
N VAL A 596 24.19 5.34 6.78
CA VAL A 596 24.72 6.53 6.09
C VAL A 596 23.59 7.18 5.30
N TYR A 597 23.39 8.48 5.43
CA TYR A 597 22.31 9.20 4.75
C TYR A 597 22.71 10.58 4.25
N SER A 598 22.14 10.97 3.11
CA SER A 598 22.40 12.26 2.43
C SER A 598 21.18 12.70 1.65
N THR A 599 21.03 14.01 1.42
CA THR A 599 20.09 14.50 0.41
C THR A 599 20.50 13.98 -0.97
N LEU A 600 19.55 13.77 -1.89
CA LEU A 600 19.87 13.24 -3.24
C LEU A 600 20.84 14.12 -4.07
N ALA A 601 21.08 15.38 -3.68
CA ALA A 601 22.09 16.25 -4.27
C ALA A 601 23.54 15.88 -3.87
N GLY A 602 23.74 15.03 -2.85
CA GLY A 602 25.05 14.53 -2.44
C GLY A 602 25.95 15.50 -1.67
N GLU A 603 25.43 16.66 -1.23
CA GLU A 603 26.23 17.75 -0.64
C GLU A 603 26.87 17.38 0.71
N HIS A 604 26.18 16.59 1.54
CA HIS A 604 26.71 16.12 2.82
C HIS A 604 26.17 14.74 3.21
N TYR A 605 27.08 13.89 3.70
CA TYR A 605 26.77 12.56 4.21
C TYR A 605 26.84 12.56 5.75
N HIS A 606 25.77 12.11 6.38
CA HIS A 606 25.70 11.88 7.82
C HIS A 606 25.82 10.38 8.10
N GLU A 607 26.38 10.02 9.26
CA GLU A 607 26.58 8.63 9.68
C GLU A 607 26.04 8.42 11.11
N VAL A 608 25.31 7.33 11.32
CA VAL A 608 24.87 6.86 12.64
C VAL A 608 25.18 5.36 12.76
N LEU A 609 25.82 4.97 13.87
CA LEU A 609 25.98 3.56 14.26
C LEU A 609 24.84 3.15 15.19
N VAL A 610 24.13 2.09 14.79
CA VAL A 610 22.93 1.57 15.46
C VAL A 610 23.25 0.17 16.02
N PRO A 611 23.11 -0.10 17.33
CA PRO A 611 23.29 -1.44 17.86
C PRO A 611 22.22 -2.39 17.32
N ARG A 612 22.53 -3.69 17.18
CA ARG A 612 21.53 -4.68 16.78
C ARG A 612 20.51 -4.91 17.89
N ASP A 613 19.22 -4.77 17.56
CA ASP A 613 18.12 -5.14 18.46
C ASP A 613 18.07 -6.67 18.66
N THR A 614 17.62 -7.09 19.85
CA THR A 614 17.48 -8.52 20.22
C THR A 614 16.36 -9.27 19.49
N GLY A 615 15.53 -8.55 18.72
CA GLY A 615 14.46 -9.12 17.92
C GLY A 615 14.92 -9.58 16.51
N PRO A 616 13.97 -9.99 15.65
CA PRO A 616 14.26 -10.28 14.25
C PRO A 616 14.52 -9.03 13.39
N THR A 617 14.35 -7.83 13.95
CA THR A 617 14.38 -6.56 13.22
C THR A 617 15.01 -5.46 14.08
N THR A 618 15.90 -4.65 13.53
CA THR A 618 16.44 -3.45 14.20
C THR A 618 15.69 -2.19 13.75
N ARG A 619 15.56 -1.20 14.65
CA ARG A 619 15.02 0.13 14.35
C ARG A 619 16.02 1.25 14.63
N ALA A 620 15.89 2.35 13.89
CA ALA A 620 16.58 3.61 14.18
C ALA A 620 15.75 4.81 13.76
N THR A 621 15.85 5.93 14.47
CA THR A 621 15.24 7.20 14.07
C THR A 621 16.35 8.16 13.63
N LEU A 622 16.30 8.58 12.37
CA LEU A 622 17.08 9.72 11.89
C LEU A 622 16.37 11.00 12.30
N ALA A 623 17.09 11.96 12.87
CA ALA A 623 16.59 13.23 13.36
C ALA A 623 17.28 14.42 12.64
N ASP A 624 16.85 15.63 12.96
CA ASP A 624 17.37 16.91 12.44
C ASP A 624 17.40 16.98 10.89
N LEU A 625 16.42 16.33 10.26
CA LEU A 625 16.24 16.31 8.81
C LEU A 625 15.48 17.56 8.31
N VAL A 626 15.67 17.91 7.04
CA VAL A 626 14.95 19.00 6.38
C VAL A 626 13.55 18.52 5.93
N PRO A 627 12.47 19.28 6.17
CA PRO A 627 11.12 18.95 5.70
C PRO A 627 10.97 18.88 4.18
N GLY A 628 10.10 17.99 3.71
CA GLY A 628 9.81 17.77 2.29
C GLY A 628 10.99 17.28 1.44
N THR A 629 12.10 16.85 2.05
CA THR A 629 13.36 16.53 1.39
C THR A 629 13.56 15.03 1.28
N GLU A 630 14.08 14.60 0.13
CA GLU A 630 14.35 13.19 -0.14
C GLU A 630 15.81 12.85 0.17
N TYR A 631 15.97 11.82 1.00
CA TYR A 631 17.23 11.30 1.48
C TYR A 631 17.48 9.92 0.87
N GLY A 632 18.66 9.76 0.27
CA GLY A 632 19.22 8.45 -0.02
C GLY A 632 19.87 7.90 1.25
N ILE A 633 19.50 6.69 1.63
CA ILE A 633 19.89 6.05 2.90
C ILE A 633 20.49 4.68 2.57
N GLY A 634 21.75 4.46 2.94
CA GLY A 634 22.44 3.17 2.86
C GLY A 634 22.64 2.57 4.25
N ILE A 635 22.28 1.29 4.43
CA ILE A 635 22.43 0.57 5.69
C ILE A 635 23.30 -0.68 5.46
N SER A 636 24.45 -0.73 6.12
CA SER A 636 25.33 -1.92 6.14
C SER A 636 25.29 -2.59 7.51
N ALA A 637 25.36 -3.92 7.53
CA ALA A 637 25.65 -4.68 8.75
C ALA A 637 27.17 -4.62 9.05
N VAL A 638 27.56 -4.57 10.32
CA VAL A 638 28.95 -4.47 10.76
C VAL A 638 29.25 -5.57 11.79
N MET A 639 30.25 -6.39 11.48
CA MET A 639 30.80 -7.44 12.36
C MET A 639 32.31 -7.21 12.47
N ASP A 640 32.79 -7.02 13.69
CA ASP A 640 34.19 -6.69 14.03
C ASP A 640 34.78 -5.54 13.19
N SER A 641 35.55 -5.88 12.15
CA SER A 641 36.18 -4.92 11.22
C SER A 641 35.69 -5.05 9.77
N GLN A 642 34.67 -5.88 9.54
CA GLN A 642 34.03 -6.10 8.23
C GLN A 642 32.63 -5.48 8.19
N GLN A 643 32.21 -5.13 6.97
CA GLN A 643 30.95 -4.44 6.72
C GLN A 643 30.30 -5.01 5.45
N SER A 644 29.00 -5.30 5.48
CA SER A 644 28.27 -5.77 4.30
C SER A 644 28.01 -4.66 3.28
N VAL A 645 27.76 -5.04 2.02
CA VAL A 645 27.32 -4.08 0.99
C VAL A 645 26.06 -3.34 1.46
N PRO A 646 25.97 -2.01 1.27
CA PRO A 646 24.89 -1.22 1.83
C PRO A 646 23.57 -1.52 1.13
N ALA A 647 22.55 -1.93 1.89
CA ALA A 647 21.18 -1.94 1.42
C ALA A 647 20.68 -0.49 1.31
N THR A 648 20.28 -0.05 0.12
CA THR A 648 19.88 1.35 -0.14
C THR A 648 18.37 1.51 -0.24
N MET A 649 17.82 2.53 0.40
CA MET A 649 16.46 3.03 0.16
C MET A 649 16.47 4.54 -0.10
N ASN A 650 15.43 5.05 -0.76
CA ASN A 650 15.06 6.47 -0.70
C ASN A 650 13.92 6.64 0.29
N ALA A 651 14.01 7.65 1.15
CA ALA A 651 12.93 8.06 2.04
C ALA A 651 12.79 9.59 2.04
N ARG A 652 11.55 10.08 2.11
CA ARG A 652 11.26 11.51 2.09
C ARG A 652 10.55 11.91 3.38
N THR A 653 11.02 12.98 4.01
CA THR A 653 10.34 13.61 5.15
C THR A 653 8.98 14.16 4.75
N GLU A 654 8.15 14.43 5.75
CA GLU A 654 6.86 15.07 5.56
C GLU A 654 7.03 16.58 5.32
N LEU A 655 5.97 17.23 4.84
CA LEU A 655 5.95 18.69 4.70
C LEU A 655 5.72 19.32 6.07
N ASP A 656 6.55 20.32 6.41
CA ASP A 656 6.30 21.18 7.57
C ASP A 656 5.00 21.95 7.36
N SER A 657 4.16 22.02 8.39
CA SER A 657 2.92 22.80 8.32
C SER A 657 3.23 24.30 8.45
N PRO A 658 2.41 25.19 7.86
CA PRO A 658 2.46 26.61 8.15
C PRO A 658 2.26 26.83 9.65
N ARG A 659 3.09 27.67 10.27
CA ARG A 659 3.07 27.90 11.71
C ARG A 659 2.46 29.26 12.02
N ASP A 660 2.10 29.49 13.27
CA ASP A 660 1.63 30.81 13.75
C ASP A 660 0.47 31.40 12.93
N LEU A 661 -0.43 30.54 12.41
CA LEU A 661 -1.62 30.99 11.68
C LEU A 661 -2.48 31.87 12.59
N LEU A 662 -2.65 33.13 12.21
CA LEU A 662 -3.36 34.13 13.01
C LEU A 662 -4.23 35.05 12.15
N VAL A 663 -5.35 35.46 12.73
CA VAL A 663 -6.22 36.50 12.14
C VAL A 663 -5.61 37.86 12.43
N THR A 664 -5.33 38.64 11.38
CA THR A 664 -4.77 40.00 11.48
C THR A 664 -5.85 41.07 11.52
N ALA A 665 -6.97 40.84 10.83
CA ALA A 665 -8.16 41.69 10.84
C ALA A 665 -9.39 40.90 10.36
N SER A 666 -10.58 41.30 10.78
CA SER A 666 -11.83 40.87 10.14
C SER A 666 -12.75 42.07 9.89
N THR A 667 -13.57 41.96 8.84
CA THR A 667 -14.61 42.92 8.45
C THR A 667 -15.91 42.15 8.24
N GLU A 668 -16.99 42.86 7.90
CA GLU A 668 -18.30 42.25 7.59
C GLU A 668 -18.23 41.06 6.62
N THR A 669 -17.40 41.14 5.57
CA THR A 669 -17.35 40.14 4.47
C THR A 669 -15.94 39.66 4.14
N SER A 670 -14.96 39.92 5.03
CA SER A 670 -13.57 39.49 4.82
C SER A 670 -12.84 39.13 6.12
N ILE A 671 -11.88 38.22 6.01
CA ILE A 671 -10.97 37.83 7.09
C ILE A 671 -9.54 37.84 6.54
N SER A 672 -8.67 38.60 7.19
CA SER A 672 -7.25 38.71 6.85
C SER A 672 -6.41 37.81 7.75
N LEU A 673 -5.53 37.03 7.13
CA LEU A 673 -4.73 35.97 7.74
C LEU A 673 -3.24 36.27 7.55
N ALA A 674 -2.42 35.83 8.51
CA ALA A 674 -0.98 35.74 8.37
C ALA A 674 -0.47 34.40 8.94
N TRP A 675 0.63 33.89 8.42
CA TRP A 675 1.29 32.66 8.90
C TRP A 675 2.80 32.70 8.67
N THR A 676 3.54 31.96 9.48
CA THR A 676 4.95 31.63 9.25
C THR A 676 5.04 30.57 8.14
N LYS A 677 5.85 30.86 7.11
CA LYS A 677 6.07 29.97 5.96
C LYS A 677 6.67 28.63 6.38
N ALA A 678 6.20 27.56 5.74
CA ALA A 678 6.83 26.24 5.81
C ALA A 678 8.30 26.29 5.32
N THR A 679 9.19 25.56 6.00
CA THR A 679 10.63 25.56 5.70
C THR A 679 11.05 24.57 4.61
N GLY A 680 10.22 23.56 4.33
CA GLY A 680 10.44 22.59 3.26
C GLY A 680 10.02 23.11 1.89
N PRO A 681 10.56 22.58 0.78
CA PRO A 681 10.15 23.01 -0.55
C PRO A 681 8.74 22.50 -0.86
N ILE A 682 7.86 23.42 -1.26
CA ILE A 682 6.43 23.21 -1.51
C ILE A 682 6.06 23.79 -2.88
N ASP A 683 4.91 23.41 -3.44
CA ASP A 683 4.43 23.98 -4.69
C ASP A 683 3.53 25.21 -4.41
N HIS A 684 2.64 25.10 -3.42
CA HIS A 684 1.70 26.14 -3.00
C HIS A 684 1.10 25.84 -1.62
N TYR A 685 0.41 26.81 -1.02
CA TYR A 685 -0.50 26.61 0.11
C TYR A 685 -1.94 26.45 -0.40
N ARG A 686 -2.72 25.60 0.26
CA ARG A 686 -4.19 25.53 0.11
C ARG A 686 -4.82 26.01 1.41
N ILE A 687 -5.67 27.03 1.33
CA ILE A 687 -6.46 27.54 2.44
C ILE A 687 -7.89 27.08 2.21
N THR A 688 -8.46 26.36 3.18
CA THR A 688 -9.86 25.92 3.20
C THR A 688 -10.59 26.62 4.33
N PHE A 689 -11.69 27.30 4.01
CA PHE A 689 -12.50 28.04 4.98
C PHE A 689 -13.93 27.49 4.98
N THR A 690 -14.38 27.07 6.15
CA THR A 690 -15.65 26.35 6.33
C THR A 690 -16.54 27.14 7.28
N PRO A 691 -17.68 27.69 6.80
CA PRO A 691 -18.68 28.30 7.68
C PRO A 691 -19.36 27.23 8.53
N ALA A 692 -19.94 27.61 9.67
CA ALA A 692 -20.76 26.71 10.50
C ALA A 692 -21.96 26.07 9.75
N SER A 693 -22.34 26.58 8.58
CA SER A 693 -23.32 25.97 7.66
C SER A 693 -22.79 24.76 6.88
N GLY A 694 -21.49 24.48 6.93
CA GLY A 694 -20.84 23.23 6.51
C GLY A 694 -20.32 23.18 5.07
N MET A 695 -20.55 24.21 4.24
CA MET A 695 -20.08 24.23 2.85
C MET A 695 -18.69 24.87 2.74
N ALA A 696 -17.64 24.04 2.82
CA ALA A 696 -16.25 24.49 2.69
C ALA A 696 -15.95 25.12 1.31
N SER A 697 -15.13 26.16 1.30
CA SER A 697 -14.57 26.80 0.11
C SER A 697 -13.04 26.80 0.17
N GLU A 698 -12.36 26.80 -0.98
CA GLU A 698 -10.89 26.74 -1.06
C GLU A 698 -10.27 27.86 -1.91
N VAL A 699 -9.07 28.28 -1.52
CA VAL A 699 -8.20 29.20 -2.26
C VAL A 699 -6.76 28.66 -2.23
N THR A 700 -6.07 28.72 -3.38
CA THR A 700 -4.64 28.36 -3.49
C THR A 700 -3.77 29.61 -3.54
N VAL A 701 -2.61 29.56 -2.88
CA VAL A 701 -1.71 30.70 -2.64
C VAL A 701 -0.26 30.28 -2.90
N SER A 702 0.54 31.14 -3.53
CA SER A 702 1.94 30.85 -3.84
C SER A 702 2.77 30.51 -2.59
N GLN A 703 3.77 29.63 -2.73
CA GLN A 703 4.79 29.35 -1.71
C GLN A 703 5.49 30.62 -1.17
N ASP A 704 5.53 31.68 -1.98
CA ASP A 704 6.23 32.93 -1.68
C ASP A 704 5.38 33.93 -0.87
N GLU A 705 4.12 33.61 -0.56
CA GLU A 705 3.25 34.43 0.27
C GLU A 705 3.22 33.97 1.73
N SER A 706 2.82 34.87 2.63
CA SER A 706 2.64 34.60 4.06
C SER A 706 1.43 35.30 4.67
N GLN A 707 0.56 35.86 3.82
CA GLN A 707 -0.65 36.60 4.17
C GLN A 707 -1.72 36.37 3.10
N LEU A 708 -3.00 36.41 3.48
CA LEU A 708 -4.13 36.34 2.57
C LEU A 708 -5.33 37.09 3.16
N THR A 709 -6.08 37.82 2.35
CA THR A 709 -7.43 38.28 2.70
C THR A 709 -8.45 37.41 1.99
N LEU A 710 -9.21 36.63 2.76
CA LEU A 710 -10.41 35.95 2.28
C LEU A 710 -11.53 36.98 2.15
N SER A 711 -12.23 37.01 1.01
CA SER A 711 -13.31 37.96 0.70
C SER A 711 -14.60 37.24 0.33
N GLU A 712 -15.70 37.99 0.22
CA GLU A 712 -17.05 37.47 -0.13
C GLU A 712 -17.63 36.50 0.91
N LEU A 713 -17.21 36.65 2.17
CA LEU A 713 -17.69 35.85 3.31
C LEU A 713 -19.05 36.33 3.83
N GLU A 714 -19.77 35.44 4.51
CA GLU A 714 -21.08 35.71 5.14
C GLU A 714 -20.93 36.58 6.41
N PRO A 715 -21.76 37.63 6.62
CA PRO A 715 -21.67 38.49 7.81
C PRO A 715 -22.05 37.84 9.15
N GLY A 716 -21.12 37.91 10.11
CA GLY A 716 -21.23 37.33 11.45
C GLY A 716 -21.24 35.81 11.52
N THR A 717 -20.78 35.13 10.47
CA THR A 717 -20.61 33.68 10.46
C THR A 717 -19.25 33.30 11.08
N GLU A 718 -19.25 32.26 11.91
CA GLU A 718 -18.03 31.60 12.38
C GLU A 718 -17.46 30.74 11.24
N TYR A 719 -16.20 30.99 10.89
CA TYR A 719 -15.44 30.22 9.92
C TYR A 719 -14.28 29.50 10.61
N THR A 720 -14.28 28.17 10.54
CA THR A 720 -13.07 27.38 10.78
C THR A 720 -12.21 27.44 9.52
N ILE A 721 -11.03 28.03 9.65
CA ILE A 721 -10.07 28.23 8.55
C ILE A 721 -8.89 27.30 8.79
N SER A 722 -8.63 26.41 7.83
CA SER A 722 -7.46 25.53 7.82
C SER A 722 -6.51 25.87 6.67
N ILE A 723 -5.21 25.74 6.92
CA ILE A 723 -4.16 25.86 5.89
C ILE A 723 -3.30 24.61 5.87
N ILE A 724 -3.01 24.12 4.67
CA ILE A 724 -2.02 23.08 4.39
C ILE A 724 -1.01 23.58 3.35
N ALA A 725 0.22 23.08 3.44
CA ALA A 725 1.22 23.23 2.41
C ALA A 725 1.22 21.98 1.51
N GLU A 726 1.19 22.14 0.19
CA GLU A 726 1.10 21.05 -0.76
C GLU A 726 2.34 20.93 -1.65
N ARG A 727 2.68 19.69 -2.03
CA ARG A 727 3.71 19.40 -3.03
C ARG A 727 3.40 18.12 -3.80
N GLY A 728 2.91 18.26 -5.04
CA GLY A 728 2.51 17.19 -5.94
C GLY A 728 1.38 16.29 -5.43
N ARG A 729 1.71 15.34 -4.55
CA ARG A 729 0.76 14.44 -3.84
C ARG A 729 0.98 14.41 -2.32
N GLN A 730 1.92 15.20 -1.81
CA GLN A 730 2.13 15.36 -0.38
C GLN A 730 1.38 16.60 0.11
N GLN A 731 0.83 16.52 1.30
CA GLN A 731 0.20 17.60 2.05
C GLN A 731 0.86 17.64 3.43
N SER A 732 0.98 18.82 4.03
CA SER A 732 1.37 18.95 5.45
C SER A 732 0.21 18.53 6.36
N LEU A 733 0.48 18.47 7.67
CA LEU A 733 -0.60 18.60 8.66
C LEU A 733 -1.33 19.94 8.46
N GLU A 734 -2.61 19.99 8.80
CA GLU A 734 -3.40 21.22 8.82
C GLU A 734 -3.08 22.06 10.05
N ALA A 735 -2.93 23.37 9.85
CA ALA A 735 -2.98 24.37 10.92
C ALA A 735 -4.33 25.08 10.84
N THR A 736 -5.04 25.19 11.96
CA THR A 736 -6.42 25.70 12.01
C THR A 736 -6.55 26.94 12.89
N VAL A 737 -7.47 27.84 12.53
CA VAL A 737 -7.91 28.97 13.34
C VAL A 737 -9.39 29.22 13.12
N ASP A 738 -10.14 29.44 14.20
CA ASP A 738 -11.55 29.84 14.13
C ASP A 738 -11.65 31.37 14.15
N ALA A 739 -12.46 31.91 13.23
CA ALA A 739 -12.51 33.33 12.94
C ALA A 739 -13.93 33.82 12.63
N PHE A 740 -14.30 34.97 13.18
CA PHE A 740 -15.61 35.58 12.98
C PHE A 740 -15.52 36.76 12.00
N THR A 741 -16.40 36.77 11.00
CA THR A 741 -16.70 38.00 10.24
C THR A 741 -17.44 39.01 11.11
N GLY A 742 -17.33 40.29 10.75
CA GLY A 742 -17.96 41.40 11.48
C GLY A 742 -19.48 41.46 11.30
N VAL A 743 -20.15 42.17 12.21
CA VAL A 743 -21.58 42.48 12.12
C VAL A 743 -21.81 43.59 11.10
N ARG A 744 -22.72 43.38 10.13
CA ARG A 744 -23.16 44.43 9.19
C ARG A 744 -23.75 45.61 9.97
N PRO A 745 -23.15 46.82 9.87
CA PRO A 745 -23.70 48.00 10.53
C PRO A 745 -25.04 48.39 9.91
N ILE A 746 -25.87 49.06 10.71
CA ILE A 746 -27.18 49.55 10.27
C ILE A 746 -26.96 50.70 9.28
N SER A 747 -27.51 50.56 8.07
CA SER A 747 -27.16 51.42 6.93
C SER A 747 -27.53 52.91 7.10
N GLN A 748 -28.63 53.21 7.80
CA GLN A 748 -29.16 54.57 8.00
C GLN A 748 -30.26 54.57 9.06
N LEU A 749 -30.49 55.73 9.69
CA LEU A 749 -31.64 55.98 10.57
C LEU A 749 -32.71 56.79 9.82
N HIS A 750 -33.97 56.38 9.94
CA HIS A 750 -35.12 57.10 9.39
C HIS A 750 -35.95 57.72 10.51
N PHE A 751 -36.33 59.00 10.34
CA PHE A 751 -37.12 59.75 11.32
C PHE A 751 -38.55 59.98 10.82
N SER A 752 -39.52 59.79 11.71
CA SER A 752 -40.95 59.84 11.40
C SER A 752 -41.76 60.31 12.61
N GLN A 753 -43.02 60.69 12.41
CA GLN A 753 -43.94 61.10 13.50
C GLN A 753 -43.32 62.16 14.43
N LEU A 754 -42.75 63.20 13.81
CA LEU A 754 -42.11 64.31 14.51
C LEU A 754 -43.15 65.21 15.19
N THR A 755 -43.01 65.37 16.49
CA THR A 755 -43.80 66.32 17.29
C THR A 755 -42.86 67.33 17.96
N SER A 756 -43.40 68.17 18.85
CA SER A 756 -42.58 69.06 19.68
C SER A 756 -41.79 68.34 20.79
N SER A 757 -42.15 67.11 21.15
CA SER A 757 -41.52 66.38 22.27
C SER A 757 -41.25 64.89 22.00
N SER A 758 -41.41 64.43 20.75
CA SER A 758 -41.16 63.05 20.37
C SER A 758 -40.77 62.86 18.89
N VAL A 759 -40.08 61.75 18.60
CA VAL A 759 -39.80 61.28 17.24
C VAL A 759 -39.77 59.75 17.20
N ASN A 760 -40.35 59.15 16.17
CA ASN A 760 -40.25 57.72 15.89
C ASN A 760 -39.06 57.45 14.95
N VAL A 761 -38.02 56.81 15.49
CA VAL A 761 -36.81 56.39 14.78
C VAL A 761 -36.99 54.96 14.27
N THR A 762 -36.65 54.69 13.02
CA THR A 762 -36.69 53.34 12.41
C THR A 762 -35.38 53.02 11.69
N TRP A 763 -35.09 51.73 11.51
CA TRP A 763 -33.80 51.26 10.97
C TRP A 763 -33.91 49.93 10.23
N SER A 764 -32.90 49.64 9.40
CA SER A 764 -32.74 48.35 8.71
C SER A 764 -32.24 47.24 9.64
N ASP A 765 -32.67 46.02 9.40
CA ASP A 765 -32.18 44.79 10.02
C ASP A 765 -30.63 44.68 10.00
N PRO A 766 -29.96 44.47 11.14
CA PRO A 766 -28.56 44.06 11.16
C PRO A 766 -28.41 42.58 10.73
N SER A 767 -27.25 42.24 10.18
CA SER A 767 -26.89 40.88 9.76
C SER A 767 -25.49 40.56 10.32
N PRO A 768 -25.32 39.61 11.24
CA PRO A 768 -26.31 38.68 11.79
C PRO A 768 -27.34 39.43 12.67
N PRO A 769 -28.46 38.77 13.04
CA PRO A 769 -29.41 39.36 13.97
C PRO A 769 -28.74 39.73 15.29
N ALA A 770 -28.80 41.00 15.67
CA ALA A 770 -28.28 41.46 16.95
C ALA A 770 -29.03 40.82 18.12
N ASP A 771 -28.33 40.57 19.23
CA ASP A 771 -28.99 40.21 20.50
C ASP A 771 -29.69 41.44 21.10
N ARG A 772 -29.02 42.58 20.96
CA ARG A 772 -29.45 43.88 21.50
C ARG A 772 -28.95 45.02 20.63
N LEU A 773 -29.73 46.09 20.63
CA LEU A 773 -29.41 47.36 19.98
C LEU A 773 -29.20 48.41 21.08
N ILE A 774 -28.18 49.25 20.94
CA ILE A 774 -27.90 50.36 21.86
C ILE A 774 -28.18 51.66 21.11
N LEU A 775 -29.25 52.35 21.48
CA LEU A 775 -29.58 53.67 20.97
C LEU A 775 -29.11 54.72 21.99
N THR A 776 -28.46 55.76 21.51
CA THR A 776 -28.00 56.93 22.31
C THR A 776 -28.49 58.21 21.65
N TYR A 777 -28.90 59.20 22.44
CA TYR A 777 -29.33 60.50 21.92
C TYR A 777 -29.03 61.66 22.89
N SER A 778 -28.63 62.80 22.36
CA SER A 778 -28.42 64.05 23.11
C SER A 778 -28.86 65.26 22.28
N PRO A 779 -29.20 66.40 22.91
CA PRO A 779 -29.17 67.68 22.22
C PRO A 779 -27.76 67.94 21.65
N ARG A 780 -27.69 68.58 20.48
CA ARG A 780 -26.41 68.80 19.77
C ARG A 780 -25.38 69.61 20.58
N ASP A 781 -25.86 70.51 21.44
CA ASP A 781 -25.03 71.41 22.24
C ASP A 781 -24.78 70.89 23.68
N GLU A 782 -25.23 69.66 24.01
CA GLU A 782 -25.05 69.02 25.32
C GLU A 782 -24.28 67.69 25.20
N GLU A 783 -23.26 67.50 26.04
CA GLU A 783 -22.46 66.25 26.08
C GLU A 783 -23.17 65.08 26.79
N GLU A 784 -24.25 65.33 27.53
CA GLU A 784 -24.93 64.31 28.35
C GLU A 784 -25.95 63.50 27.51
N ALA A 785 -25.48 62.39 26.94
CA ALA A 785 -26.29 61.51 26.10
C ALA A 785 -27.15 60.52 26.92
N GLN A 786 -28.44 60.46 26.59
CA GLN A 786 -29.38 59.48 27.13
C GLN A 786 -29.28 58.17 26.34
N GLN A 787 -29.18 57.04 27.04
CA GLN A 787 -28.99 55.71 26.45
C GLN A 787 -30.21 54.81 26.69
N VAL A 788 -30.64 54.12 25.63
CA VAL A 788 -31.73 53.13 25.65
C VAL A 788 -31.23 51.83 25.04
N THR A 789 -31.23 50.76 25.84
CA THR A 789 -30.99 49.40 25.32
C THR A 789 -32.31 48.82 24.82
N LEU A 790 -32.28 48.28 23.60
CA LEU A 790 -33.42 47.71 22.89
C LEU A 790 -33.15 46.24 22.56
N ASP A 791 -34.22 45.47 22.48
CA ASP A 791 -34.22 44.09 21.97
C ASP A 791 -33.81 44.09 20.47
N GLY A 792 -32.91 43.19 20.07
CA GLY A 792 -32.38 43.11 18.70
C GLY A 792 -33.40 42.74 17.62
N THR A 793 -34.58 42.26 18.00
CA THR A 793 -35.72 42.06 17.09
C THR A 793 -36.44 43.36 16.72
N ARG A 794 -36.21 44.47 17.44
CA ARG A 794 -36.88 45.75 17.16
C ARG A 794 -36.38 46.41 15.87
N ARG A 795 -37.30 47.11 15.21
CA ARG A 795 -37.06 47.88 13.95
C ARG A 795 -37.48 49.35 14.05
N HIS A 796 -38.06 49.75 15.18
CA HIS A 796 -38.42 51.12 15.48
C HIS A 796 -38.45 51.38 16.99
N THR A 797 -38.34 52.65 17.38
CA THR A 797 -38.69 53.12 18.72
C THR A 797 -39.09 54.60 18.71
N SER A 798 -39.95 55.00 19.63
CA SER A 798 -40.34 56.40 19.81
C SER A 798 -39.56 57.00 20.98
N LEU A 799 -38.75 58.02 20.71
CA LEU A 799 -38.10 58.85 21.72
C LEU A 799 -39.12 59.88 22.18
N THR A 800 -39.25 60.11 23.50
CA THR A 800 -40.25 61.00 24.10
C THR A 800 -39.65 61.83 25.22
N GLY A 801 -40.27 62.97 25.55
CA GLY A 801 -39.73 63.91 26.54
C GLY A 801 -38.65 64.86 25.99
N LEU A 802 -38.56 64.97 24.66
CA LEU A 802 -37.62 65.86 23.98
C LEU A 802 -38.05 67.34 24.16
N GLN A 803 -37.10 68.26 24.04
CA GLN A 803 -37.36 69.71 24.08
C GLN A 803 -37.86 70.21 22.71
N PRO A 804 -38.84 71.13 22.64
CA PRO A 804 -39.33 71.73 21.39
C PRO A 804 -38.28 72.54 20.63
N SER A 805 -38.32 72.50 19.30
CA SER A 805 -37.43 73.24 18.38
C SER A 805 -35.92 73.03 18.60
N THR A 806 -35.52 71.89 19.16
CA THR A 806 -34.13 71.54 19.52
C THR A 806 -33.58 70.49 18.55
N GLU A 807 -32.29 70.62 18.17
CA GLU A 807 -31.60 69.62 17.35
C GLU A 807 -30.99 68.53 18.23
N TYR A 808 -31.34 67.27 17.95
CA TYR A 808 -30.83 66.07 18.61
C TYR A 808 -29.93 65.27 17.67
N LEU A 809 -28.81 64.78 18.19
CA LEU A 809 -28.02 63.72 17.58
C LEU A 809 -28.53 62.37 18.11
N VAL A 810 -28.73 61.40 17.21
CA VAL A 810 -29.17 60.03 17.53
C VAL A 810 -28.18 59.05 16.92
N SER A 811 -27.67 58.14 17.73
CA SER A 811 -26.67 57.13 17.35
C SER A 811 -27.13 55.72 17.76
N LEU A 812 -26.97 54.74 16.86
CA LEU A 812 -27.43 53.37 17.06
C LEU A 812 -26.31 52.36 16.76
N VAL A 813 -26.10 51.41 17.68
CA VAL A 813 -25.12 50.32 17.58
C VAL A 813 -25.83 48.97 17.68
N ALA A 814 -25.47 48.01 16.82
CA ALA A 814 -25.89 46.62 16.92
C ALA A 814 -24.85 45.79 17.69
N VAL A 815 -25.28 44.90 18.58
CA VAL A 815 -24.40 44.02 19.36
C VAL A 815 -24.84 42.57 19.22
N HIS A 816 -23.89 41.70 18.86
CA HIS A 816 -24.07 40.25 18.74
C HIS A 816 -22.93 39.55 19.50
N GLY A 817 -23.26 38.79 20.53
CA GLY A 817 -22.32 38.24 21.50
C GLY A 817 -21.48 39.32 22.18
N THR A 818 -20.17 39.29 21.92
CA THR A 818 -19.16 40.27 22.38
C THR A 818 -18.82 41.34 21.35
N ILE A 819 -19.33 41.23 20.11
CA ILE A 819 -18.98 42.09 18.97
C ILE A 819 -20.04 43.17 18.79
N SER A 820 -19.59 44.41 18.57
CA SER A 820 -20.45 45.57 18.24
C SER A 820 -20.17 46.05 16.82
N SER A 821 -21.22 46.48 16.11
CA SER A 821 -21.09 47.21 14.85
C SER A 821 -20.48 48.59 15.06
N GLU A 822 -20.06 49.23 13.97
CA GLU A 822 -19.87 50.69 13.96
C GLU A 822 -21.21 51.41 14.25
N PRO A 823 -21.18 52.61 14.87
CA PRO A 823 -22.36 53.39 15.18
C PRO A 823 -22.90 54.12 13.93
N VAL A 824 -24.19 53.95 13.63
CA VAL A 824 -24.88 54.81 12.64
C VAL A 824 -25.47 56.03 13.33
N VAL A 825 -25.20 57.22 12.80
CA VAL A 825 -25.57 58.51 13.41
C VAL A 825 -26.49 59.30 12.47
N GLY A 826 -27.53 59.91 13.03
CA GLY A 826 -28.42 60.85 12.33
C GLY A 826 -28.79 62.04 13.21
N SER A 827 -29.00 63.20 12.58
CA SER A 827 -29.40 64.45 13.24
C SER A 827 -30.87 64.78 12.94
N ILE A 828 -31.62 65.25 13.94
CA ILE A 828 -33.04 65.59 13.77
C ILE A 828 -33.48 66.75 14.67
N THR A 829 -34.33 67.65 14.16
CA THR A 829 -34.89 68.78 14.92
C THR A 829 -36.35 68.51 15.28
N THR A 830 -36.73 68.75 16.55
CA THR A 830 -38.11 68.63 17.02
C THR A 830 -38.99 69.79 16.54
N GLY A 831 -40.31 69.58 16.48
CA GLY A 831 -41.28 70.59 16.04
C GLY A 831 -41.53 71.72 17.06
N ILE A 832 -42.38 72.67 16.67
CA ILE A 832 -42.88 73.75 17.53
C ILE A 832 -44.01 73.25 18.46
N ASP A 833 -44.00 73.66 19.73
CA ASP A 833 -45.02 73.25 20.69
C ASP A 833 -46.33 74.05 20.55
N ALA A 834 -47.44 73.39 20.89
CA ALA A 834 -48.76 73.99 20.91
C ALA A 834 -48.93 74.92 22.13
N PRO A 835 -49.76 75.97 22.02
CA PRO A 835 -50.13 76.79 23.18
C PRO A 835 -50.80 75.94 24.27
N LYS A 836 -50.48 76.26 25.52
CA LYS A 836 -50.87 75.49 26.72
C LYS A 836 -52.01 76.17 27.46
N ASP A 837 -52.52 75.53 28.53
CA ASP A 837 -53.55 76.06 29.44
C ASP A 837 -54.82 76.62 28.76
N LEU A 838 -55.20 76.01 27.62
CA LEU A 838 -56.34 76.41 26.80
C LEU A 838 -57.65 76.29 27.59
N ARG A 839 -58.35 77.41 27.73
CA ARG A 839 -59.58 77.54 28.54
C ARG A 839 -60.53 78.56 27.93
N VAL A 840 -61.78 78.54 28.36
CA VAL A 840 -62.83 79.48 27.91
C VAL A 840 -63.53 80.10 29.11
N GLY A 841 -63.95 81.35 28.97
CA GLY A 841 -64.76 82.10 29.94
C GLY A 841 -65.64 83.14 29.23
N ASN A 842 -66.38 83.93 30.00
CA ASN A 842 -67.28 84.99 29.50
C ASN A 842 -68.22 84.50 28.38
N VAL A 843 -68.80 83.30 28.55
CA VAL A 843 -69.72 82.68 27.59
C VAL A 843 -71.07 83.39 27.66
N THR A 844 -71.57 83.82 26.50
CA THR A 844 -72.93 84.35 26.31
C THR A 844 -73.69 83.51 25.29
N GLN A 845 -74.86 83.97 24.84
CA GLN A 845 -75.61 83.33 23.76
C GLN A 845 -74.93 83.49 22.39
N GLU A 846 -74.13 84.55 22.20
CA GLU A 846 -73.59 84.97 20.89
C GLU A 846 -72.05 85.11 20.86
N SER A 847 -71.37 84.94 21.99
CA SER A 847 -69.92 85.14 22.11
C SER A 847 -69.29 84.31 23.24
N MET A 848 -67.97 84.09 23.17
CA MET A 848 -67.18 83.56 24.28
C MET A 848 -65.70 83.99 24.18
N MET A 849 -64.99 84.04 25.30
CA MET A 849 -63.59 84.45 25.36
C MET A 849 -62.68 83.24 25.64
N VAL A 850 -61.72 83.00 24.76
CA VAL A 850 -60.77 81.89 24.77
C VAL A 850 -59.42 82.42 25.28
N TYR A 851 -58.73 81.66 26.13
CA TYR A 851 -57.43 82.04 26.71
C TYR A 851 -56.45 80.87 26.65
N TRP A 852 -55.14 81.16 26.56
CA TRP A 852 -54.05 80.17 26.55
C TRP A 852 -52.76 80.76 27.12
N SER A 853 -51.73 79.92 27.31
CA SER A 853 -50.36 80.29 27.64
C SER A 853 -49.40 79.99 26.47
N ALA A 854 -48.28 80.70 26.43
CA ALA A 854 -47.40 80.73 25.26
C ALA A 854 -46.52 79.45 25.11
N PRO A 855 -46.27 79.00 23.87
CA PRO A 855 -45.25 78.00 23.54
C PRO A 855 -43.84 78.35 24.03
N ILE A 856 -42.99 77.34 24.14
CA ILE A 856 -41.56 77.47 24.48
C ILE A 856 -40.74 77.74 23.20
N ALA A 857 -41.04 77.04 22.11
CA ALA A 857 -40.42 77.26 20.82
C ALA A 857 -40.80 78.64 20.25
N ALA A 858 -39.86 79.31 19.57
CA ALA A 858 -40.16 80.55 18.86
C ALA A 858 -41.12 80.30 17.68
N PHE A 859 -42.10 81.18 17.51
CA PHE A 859 -43.15 81.12 16.48
C PHE A 859 -43.56 82.55 16.02
N ASP A 860 -44.26 82.63 14.89
CA ASP A 860 -44.62 83.90 14.23
C ASP A 860 -45.98 84.43 14.68
N HIS A 861 -46.98 83.55 14.75
CA HIS A 861 -48.37 83.88 15.08
C HIS A 861 -49.13 82.64 15.54
N TYR A 862 -50.30 82.83 16.16
CA TYR A 862 -51.24 81.74 16.41
C TYR A 862 -52.26 81.63 15.28
N ARG A 863 -52.79 80.42 15.06
CA ARG A 863 -54.02 80.20 14.30
C ARG A 863 -55.10 79.69 15.25
N ILE A 864 -56.18 80.43 15.42
CA ILE A 864 -57.41 79.90 16.02
C ILE A 864 -58.30 79.33 14.91
N SER A 865 -59.02 78.26 15.21
CA SER A 865 -60.07 77.71 14.38
C SER A 865 -61.24 77.27 15.25
N TYR A 866 -62.47 77.50 14.81
CA TYR A 866 -63.67 77.09 15.54
C TYR A 866 -64.76 76.59 14.60
N ARG A 867 -65.59 75.67 15.08
CA ARG A 867 -66.75 75.12 14.35
C ARG A 867 -67.87 74.77 15.31
N ALA A 868 -69.12 74.97 14.87
CA ALA A 868 -70.26 74.26 15.45
C ALA A 868 -70.21 72.78 15.04
N ALA A 869 -70.87 71.89 15.78
CA ALA A 869 -70.82 70.44 15.55
C ALA A 869 -71.16 69.99 14.11
N GLU A 870 -72.09 70.68 13.44
CA GLU A 870 -72.49 70.45 12.04
C GLU A 870 -72.09 71.61 11.10
N GLY A 871 -71.25 72.53 11.59
CA GLY A 871 -70.91 73.77 10.92
C GLY A 871 -69.64 73.73 10.06
N ARG A 872 -69.45 74.78 9.26
CA ARG A 872 -68.16 75.09 8.65
C ARG A 872 -67.13 75.41 9.75
N THR A 873 -65.87 75.06 9.52
CA THR A 873 -64.75 75.55 10.34
C THR A 873 -64.29 76.90 9.82
N ASP A 874 -64.37 77.92 10.67
CA ASP A 874 -63.77 79.23 10.45
C ASP A 874 -62.40 79.30 11.15
N SER A 875 -61.49 80.15 10.65
CA SER A 875 -60.15 80.29 11.24
C SER A 875 -59.57 81.68 11.03
N MET A 876 -58.80 82.14 12.01
CA MET A 876 -58.20 83.48 12.07
C MET A 876 -56.74 83.38 12.51
N ALA A 877 -55.88 84.24 11.96
CA ALA A 877 -54.52 84.45 12.47
C ALA A 877 -54.56 85.48 13.62
N ILE A 878 -53.89 85.18 14.73
CA ILE A 878 -53.82 86.02 15.93
C ILE A 878 -52.35 86.32 16.24
N SER A 879 -52.05 87.55 16.69
CA SER A 879 -50.68 87.92 17.08
C SER A 879 -50.09 86.96 18.11
N ARG A 880 -48.80 86.62 17.92
CA ARG A 880 -47.97 85.83 18.85
C ARG A 880 -47.96 86.32 20.29
N ASP A 881 -48.16 87.61 20.51
CA ASP A 881 -48.12 88.22 21.84
C ASP A 881 -49.50 88.21 22.55
N ALA A 882 -50.53 87.63 21.93
CA ALA A 882 -51.87 87.48 22.51
C ALA A 882 -51.99 86.21 23.37
N THR A 883 -52.62 86.34 24.54
CA THR A 883 -52.98 85.23 25.45
C THR A 883 -54.48 84.96 25.51
N GLU A 884 -55.28 85.77 24.81
CA GLU A 884 -56.74 85.68 24.78
C GLU A 884 -57.34 86.19 23.46
N TYR A 885 -58.56 85.75 23.14
CA TYR A 885 -59.34 86.20 21.98
C TYR A 885 -60.84 85.99 22.19
N THR A 886 -61.68 86.89 21.66
CA THR A 886 -63.15 86.79 21.75
C THR A 886 -63.74 86.27 20.44
N LEU A 887 -64.43 85.13 20.51
CA LEU A 887 -65.31 84.63 19.46
C LEU A 887 -66.66 85.37 19.56
N GLN A 888 -67.21 85.77 18.42
CA GLN A 888 -68.47 86.51 18.27
C GLN A 888 -69.31 85.87 17.15
N ASP A 889 -70.52 86.37 16.93
CA ASP A 889 -71.49 85.87 15.94
C ASP A 889 -71.82 84.37 16.09
N LEU A 890 -71.82 83.88 17.34
CA LEU A 890 -72.14 82.49 17.67
C LEU A 890 -73.66 82.27 17.79
N GLN A 891 -74.09 81.02 17.61
CA GLN A 891 -75.49 80.62 17.79
C GLN A 891 -75.77 80.25 19.27
N PRO A 892 -76.95 80.57 19.84
CA PRO A 892 -77.33 80.15 21.19
C PRO A 892 -77.39 78.63 21.35
N ALA A 893 -77.24 78.16 22.59
CA ALA A 893 -77.30 76.73 23.01
C ALA A 893 -76.42 75.74 22.20
N THR A 894 -75.48 76.23 21.40
CA THR A 894 -74.77 75.47 20.36
C THR A 894 -73.40 75.02 20.85
N LYS A 895 -73.05 73.76 20.57
CA LYS A 895 -71.72 73.21 20.90
C LYS A 895 -70.69 73.64 19.87
N TYR A 896 -69.69 74.38 20.33
CA TYR A 896 -68.51 74.74 19.54
C TYR A 896 -67.29 73.89 19.94
N GLU A 897 -66.55 73.45 18.94
CA GLU A 897 -65.17 72.96 19.08
C GLU A 897 -64.22 74.08 18.65
N ILE A 898 -63.26 74.39 19.51
CA ILE A 898 -62.28 75.46 19.34
C ILE A 898 -60.90 74.83 19.41
N GLY A 899 -60.03 75.19 18.46
CA GLY A 899 -58.64 74.76 18.43
C GLY A 899 -57.69 75.93 18.19
N VAL A 900 -56.53 75.90 18.83
CA VAL A 900 -55.46 76.90 18.68
C VAL A 900 -54.15 76.18 18.35
N LYS A 901 -53.40 76.73 17.39
CA LYS A 901 -52.05 76.29 17.02
C LYS A 901 -51.06 77.46 17.11
N SER A 902 -49.79 77.17 17.32
CA SER A 902 -48.69 78.06 16.97
C SER A 902 -48.25 77.79 15.51
N VAL A 903 -47.73 78.82 14.82
CA VAL A 903 -47.33 78.73 13.41
C VAL A 903 -45.98 79.42 13.21
N ARG A 904 -45.05 78.76 12.51
CA ARG A 904 -43.72 79.27 12.13
C ARG A 904 -43.46 79.01 10.64
N GLY A 905 -43.60 80.04 9.81
CA GLY A 905 -43.39 79.98 8.36
C GLY A 905 -44.33 79.02 7.62
N ARG A 906 -43.97 77.73 7.60
CA ARG A 906 -44.78 76.61 7.06
C ARG A 906 -45.03 75.49 8.06
N GLU A 907 -44.38 75.53 9.23
CA GLU A 907 -44.66 74.62 10.34
C GLU A 907 -45.90 75.11 11.09
N GLU A 908 -46.79 74.19 11.44
CA GLU A 908 -47.85 74.43 12.42
C GLU A 908 -47.69 73.41 13.57
N SER A 909 -48.01 73.81 14.79
CA SER A 909 -48.03 72.89 15.92
C SER A 909 -49.13 71.83 15.81
N GLU A 910 -49.09 70.87 16.74
CA GLU A 910 -50.26 70.09 17.12
C GLU A 910 -51.42 71.01 17.57
N LEU A 911 -52.65 70.53 17.49
CA LEU A 911 -53.84 71.31 17.79
C LEU A 911 -54.20 71.18 19.27
N ALA A 912 -54.02 72.25 20.04
CA ALA A 912 -54.64 72.34 21.36
C ALA A 912 -56.14 72.65 21.15
N SER A 913 -57.06 71.81 21.65
CA SER A 913 -58.50 72.00 21.45
C SER A 913 -59.34 71.85 22.72
N ILE A 914 -60.52 72.48 22.70
CA ILE A 914 -61.51 72.48 23.77
C ILE A 914 -62.93 72.56 23.16
N THR A 915 -63.93 71.95 23.81
CA THR A 915 -65.33 72.04 23.38
C THR A 915 -66.21 72.69 24.44
N VAL A 916 -67.01 73.68 24.06
CA VAL A 916 -67.84 74.50 24.96
C VAL A 916 -69.17 74.82 24.29
N TYR A 917 -70.24 74.90 25.08
CA TYR A 917 -71.56 75.32 24.63
C TYR A 917 -71.74 76.83 24.86
N THR A 918 -72.40 77.53 23.93
CA THR A 918 -72.95 78.87 24.21
C THR A 918 -74.13 78.80 25.18
N ALA A 919 -74.47 79.93 25.81
CA ALA A 919 -75.61 80.01 26.71
C ALA A 919 -76.95 79.89 25.95
N MET A 920 -77.99 79.41 26.65
CA MET A 920 -79.35 79.27 26.14
C MET A 920 -80.14 80.59 26.26
N ASP A 921 -81.08 80.83 25.35
CA ASP A 921 -81.99 81.98 25.39
C ASP A 921 -83.29 81.71 26.18
N VAL A 922 -83.99 82.78 26.55
CA VAL A 922 -85.03 82.78 27.60
C VAL A 922 -86.45 82.84 27.01
N PRO A 923 -87.44 82.07 27.53
CA PRO A 923 -88.84 82.17 27.11
C PRO A 923 -89.39 83.58 27.31
N LEU A 924 -90.31 84.01 26.44
CA LEU A 924 -90.80 85.40 26.42
C LEU A 924 -92.31 85.48 26.68
N GLY A 925 -92.74 86.51 27.42
CA GLY A 925 -94.16 86.87 27.54
C GLY A 925 -95.04 85.94 28.38
N VAL A 926 -94.50 85.34 29.45
CA VAL A 926 -95.26 84.46 30.35
C VAL A 926 -96.43 85.22 31.01
N THR A 927 -97.65 84.75 30.82
CA THR A 927 -98.89 85.35 31.35
C THR A 927 -99.85 84.28 31.87
N ALA A 928 -100.79 84.70 32.75
CA ALA A 928 -101.84 83.84 33.30
C ALA A 928 -103.24 84.37 32.92
N THR A 929 -104.10 83.47 32.43
CA THR A 929 -105.46 83.73 31.94
C THR A 929 -106.44 82.70 32.51
N ASN A 930 -107.74 82.82 32.22
CA ASN A 930 -108.80 81.89 32.64
C ASN A 930 -108.78 81.50 34.14
N ILE A 931 -108.49 82.48 35.01
CA ILE A 931 -108.33 82.27 36.45
C ILE A 931 -109.69 82.00 37.11
N THR A 932 -109.78 80.91 37.87
CA THR A 932 -110.94 80.52 38.69
C THR A 932 -110.56 80.56 40.19
N PRO A 933 -111.40 80.09 41.14
CA PRO A 933 -110.95 79.87 42.52
C PRO A 933 -109.88 78.78 42.66
N THR A 934 -109.84 77.80 41.74
CA THR A 934 -109.04 76.57 41.86
C THR A 934 -108.09 76.29 40.69
N GLU A 935 -108.12 77.08 39.62
CA GLU A 935 -107.37 76.85 38.38
C GLU A 935 -106.93 78.15 37.71
N ALA A 936 -105.92 78.08 36.84
CA ALA A 936 -105.50 79.16 35.93
C ALA A 936 -104.72 78.61 34.74
N LEU A 937 -104.91 79.17 33.54
CA LEU A 937 -104.14 78.81 32.35
C LEU A 937 -102.90 79.70 32.24
N LEU A 938 -101.71 79.13 32.12
CA LEU A 938 -100.48 79.87 31.83
C LEU A 938 -100.14 79.78 30.34
N GLN A 939 -99.66 80.86 29.72
CA GLN A 939 -99.29 80.92 28.30
C GLN A 939 -97.97 81.69 28.10
N TRP A 940 -97.11 81.27 27.15
CA TRP A 940 -95.81 81.88 26.86
C TRP A 940 -95.32 81.64 25.42
N ASN A 941 -94.36 82.43 24.96
CA ASN A 941 -93.67 82.21 23.69
C ASN A 941 -92.38 81.39 23.89
N PRO A 942 -92.04 80.45 22.99
CA PRO A 942 -90.82 79.67 23.07
C PRO A 942 -89.56 80.51 22.76
N PRO A 943 -88.36 80.08 23.21
CA PRO A 943 -87.07 80.59 22.77
C PRO A 943 -86.75 80.29 21.29
N LEU A 944 -85.62 80.80 20.81
CA LEU A 944 -85.03 80.45 19.51
C LEU A 944 -84.21 79.15 19.57
N SER A 945 -83.62 78.82 20.73
CA SER A 945 -82.98 77.52 20.98
C SER A 945 -84.01 76.39 21.04
N GLU A 946 -83.62 75.18 20.63
CA GLU A 946 -84.42 73.97 20.83
C GLU A 946 -84.58 73.69 22.33
N VAL A 947 -85.84 73.58 22.78
CA VAL A 947 -86.21 73.32 24.19
C VAL A 947 -86.63 71.87 24.35
N GLU A 948 -86.05 71.18 25.32
CA GLU A 948 -86.44 69.84 25.74
C GLU A 948 -87.60 69.90 26.75
N SER A 949 -87.49 70.77 27.76
CA SER A 949 -88.59 71.05 28.70
C SER A 949 -88.54 72.46 29.30
N TYR A 950 -89.70 72.95 29.74
CA TYR A 950 -89.84 74.11 30.62
C TYR A 950 -90.01 73.64 32.07
N VAL A 951 -89.25 74.25 32.98
CA VAL A 951 -89.42 74.06 34.42
C VAL A 951 -90.17 75.26 34.98
N LEU A 952 -91.37 75.02 35.52
CA LEU A 952 -92.21 76.03 36.15
C LEU A 952 -92.18 75.84 37.67
N ILE A 953 -91.99 76.93 38.42
CA ILE A 953 -91.96 76.95 39.88
C ILE A 953 -93.12 77.82 40.36
N LEU A 954 -94.14 77.19 40.95
CA LEU A 954 -95.34 77.86 41.44
C LEU A 954 -95.13 78.28 42.90
N THR A 955 -94.84 79.57 43.13
CA THR A 955 -94.59 80.10 44.47
C THR A 955 -95.84 80.75 45.08
N ARG A 956 -96.02 80.64 46.40
CA ARG A 956 -97.19 81.16 47.15
C ARG A 956 -96.73 81.86 48.43
N ARG A 957 -97.16 83.10 48.67
CA ARG A 957 -96.78 83.90 49.86
C ARG A 957 -95.27 83.90 50.16
N ALA A 958 -94.45 84.03 49.11
CA ALA A 958 -92.97 83.98 49.13
C ALA A 958 -92.34 82.65 49.60
N VAL A 959 -93.12 81.58 49.79
CA VAL A 959 -92.61 80.21 49.89
C VAL A 959 -92.60 79.59 48.48
N SER A 960 -91.48 78.96 48.10
CA SER A 960 -91.42 78.19 46.86
C SER A 960 -92.28 76.94 47.01
N GLY A 961 -93.25 76.77 46.10
CA GLY A 961 -94.15 75.63 46.08
C GLY A 961 -93.73 74.60 45.02
N GLU A 962 -94.74 74.01 44.41
CA GLU A 962 -94.63 72.92 43.45
C GLU A 962 -93.77 73.29 42.24
N THR A 963 -92.92 72.36 41.82
CA THR A 963 -92.12 72.46 40.60
C THR A 963 -92.72 71.52 39.56
N ILE A 964 -93.13 72.08 38.43
CA ILE A 964 -93.89 71.43 37.37
C ILE A 964 -92.99 71.36 36.14
N LEU A 965 -92.81 70.16 35.59
CA LEU A 965 -92.14 69.95 34.31
C LEU A 965 -93.18 70.01 33.18
N VAL A 966 -92.85 70.68 32.08
CA VAL A 966 -93.69 70.77 30.87
C VAL A 966 -92.84 70.51 29.64
N ASP A 967 -93.31 69.65 28.73
CA ASP A 967 -92.61 69.31 27.49
C ASP A 967 -92.30 70.56 26.63
N GLY A 968 -91.15 70.57 25.94
CA GLY A 968 -90.67 71.72 25.16
C GLY A 968 -91.54 72.15 23.96
N ASP A 969 -92.44 71.29 23.48
CA ASP A 969 -93.42 71.60 22.42
C ASP A 969 -94.62 72.43 22.92
N LYS A 970 -94.83 72.53 24.24
CA LYS A 970 -95.98 73.26 24.81
C LYS A 970 -95.69 74.76 24.92
N GLN A 971 -96.74 75.54 24.67
CA GLN A 971 -96.77 77.00 24.81
C GLN A 971 -97.77 77.46 25.89
N GLU A 972 -98.49 76.50 26.50
CA GLU A 972 -99.46 76.75 27.56
C GLU A 972 -99.57 75.56 28.53
N TYR A 973 -100.04 75.82 29.75
CA TYR A 973 -100.24 74.81 30.81
C TYR A 973 -101.35 75.20 31.80
N GLN A 974 -102.25 74.26 32.11
CA GLN A 974 -103.35 74.47 33.07
C GLN A 974 -102.89 74.16 34.50
N LEU A 975 -102.73 75.20 35.32
CA LEU A 975 -102.54 75.07 36.76
C LEU A 975 -103.87 74.68 37.42
N THR A 976 -103.84 73.70 38.33
CA THR A 976 -105.02 73.18 39.03
C THR A 976 -104.77 73.07 40.54
N ASN A 977 -105.77 72.67 41.33
CA ASN A 977 -105.69 72.53 42.79
C ASN A 977 -105.23 73.80 43.53
N LEU A 978 -105.48 74.98 42.95
CA LEU A 978 -105.19 76.25 43.57
C LEU A 978 -106.16 76.50 44.75
N LEU A 979 -105.72 77.25 45.75
CA LEU A 979 -106.62 77.74 46.81
C LEU A 979 -107.32 79.02 46.33
N PRO A 980 -108.58 79.27 46.71
CA PRO A 980 -109.28 80.54 46.48
C PRO A 980 -108.55 81.76 47.05
N THR A 981 -108.84 82.95 46.51
CA THR A 981 -108.36 84.28 46.97
C THR A 981 -106.85 84.41 47.19
N THR A 982 -106.04 83.58 46.54
CA THR A 982 -104.62 83.39 46.83
C THR A 982 -103.75 83.89 45.69
N THR A 983 -102.77 84.75 46.00
CA THR A 983 -101.77 85.22 45.03
C THR A 983 -100.64 84.20 44.85
N TYR A 984 -100.35 83.91 43.59
CA TYR A 984 -99.28 83.06 43.13
C TYR A 984 -98.27 83.84 42.29
N THR A 985 -97.03 83.37 42.24
CA THR A 985 -96.02 83.85 41.29
C THR A 985 -95.34 82.65 40.66
N VAL A 986 -95.51 82.50 39.35
CA VAL A 986 -94.90 81.44 38.55
C VAL A 986 -93.58 81.95 38.02
N SER A 987 -92.51 81.24 38.31
CA SER A 987 -91.21 81.43 37.67
C SER A 987 -90.96 80.30 36.67
N MET A 988 -90.32 80.57 35.54
CA MET A 988 -90.14 79.62 34.45
C MET A 988 -88.74 79.76 33.83
N TYR A 989 -88.09 78.65 33.51
CA TYR A 989 -86.93 78.60 32.63
C TYR A 989 -87.01 77.41 31.67
N ALA A 990 -86.35 77.52 30.52
CA ALA A 990 -86.21 76.44 29.55
C ALA A 990 -84.95 75.60 29.86
N THR A 991 -84.98 74.35 29.39
CA THR A 991 -83.87 73.39 29.50
C THR A 991 -83.64 72.69 28.17
N SER A 992 -82.39 72.34 27.89
CA SER A 992 -82.00 71.57 26.70
C SER A 992 -80.71 70.79 27.01
N GLY A 993 -80.86 69.50 27.30
CA GLY A 993 -79.78 68.67 27.83
C GLY A 993 -79.12 69.28 29.08
N PRO A 994 -77.80 69.57 29.07
CA PRO A 994 -77.11 70.17 30.21
C PRO A 994 -77.31 71.68 30.34
N LEU A 995 -78.03 72.34 29.42
CA LEU A 995 -78.21 73.79 29.40
C LEU A 995 -79.52 74.21 30.04
N THR A 996 -79.49 75.34 30.74
CA THR A 996 -80.68 76.02 31.28
C THR A 996 -80.68 77.48 30.84
N SER A 997 -81.87 78.02 30.56
CA SER A 997 -82.03 79.46 30.30
C SER A 997 -82.01 80.27 31.60
N GLN A 998 -81.99 81.60 31.48
CA GLN A 998 -82.38 82.48 32.58
C GLN A 998 -83.87 82.29 32.96
N THR A 999 -84.24 82.73 34.16
CA THR A 999 -85.61 82.59 34.70
C THR A 999 -86.45 83.84 34.43
N ILE A 1000 -87.63 83.67 33.84
CA ILE A 1000 -88.68 84.69 33.69
C ILE A 1000 -89.82 84.43 34.70
N SER A 1001 -90.59 85.44 35.12
CA SER A 1001 -91.68 85.23 36.10
C SER A 1001 -92.91 86.12 35.88
N THR A 1002 -94.07 85.64 36.32
CA THR A 1002 -95.38 86.32 36.22
C THR A 1002 -96.24 86.03 37.45
N ASN A 1003 -97.22 86.89 37.78
CA ASN A 1003 -98.04 86.75 38.99
C ASN A 1003 -99.55 86.94 38.74
N PHE A 1004 -100.36 86.23 39.54
CA PHE A 1004 -101.83 86.26 39.44
C PHE A 1004 -102.48 85.88 40.78
N THR A 1005 -103.80 86.11 40.92
CA THR A 1005 -104.57 85.83 42.14
C THR A 1005 -105.88 85.12 41.80
N THR A 1006 -106.18 84.02 42.50
CA THR A 1006 -107.41 83.24 42.30
C THR A 1006 -108.67 83.93 42.84
N LEU A 1007 -109.83 83.50 42.32
CA LEU A 1007 -111.14 84.07 42.69
C LEU A 1007 -111.67 83.50 44.03
N LEU A 1008 -112.80 84.04 44.50
CA LEU A 1008 -113.53 83.57 45.69
C LEU A 1008 -114.52 82.44 45.34
N ASP A 1009 -114.55 81.39 46.15
CA ASP A 1009 -115.43 80.23 45.97
C ASP A 1009 -116.83 80.40 46.60
N PRO A 1010 -117.87 79.72 46.09
CA PRO A 1010 -119.25 79.90 46.54
C PRO A 1010 -119.63 79.03 47.75
N PRO A 1011 -120.57 79.50 48.60
CA PRO A 1011 -121.19 78.66 49.62
C PRO A 1011 -121.95 77.50 48.96
N THR A 1012 -122.01 76.36 49.64
CA THR A 1012 -122.57 75.11 49.07
C THR A 1012 -123.74 74.56 49.89
N ASN A 1013 -124.49 73.62 49.30
CA ASN A 1013 -125.56 72.87 49.97
C ASN A 1013 -126.64 73.73 50.68
N LEU A 1014 -127.12 74.80 50.02
CA LEU A 1014 -128.20 75.65 50.53
C LEU A 1014 -129.55 74.91 50.55
N THR A 1015 -130.13 74.73 51.73
CA THR A 1015 -131.40 74.00 51.95
C THR A 1015 -132.40 74.80 52.77
N ALA A 1016 -133.67 74.43 52.70
CA ALA A 1016 -134.77 75.02 53.46
C ALA A 1016 -135.49 73.96 54.31
N SER A 1017 -135.81 74.30 55.56
CA SER A 1017 -136.38 73.41 56.58
C SER A 1017 -137.27 74.19 57.56
N GLU A 1018 -137.96 73.48 58.47
CA GLU A 1018 -138.87 74.06 59.48
C GLU A 1018 -139.81 75.17 58.96
N VAL A 1019 -140.38 74.95 57.78
CA VAL A 1019 -141.26 75.92 57.12
C VAL A 1019 -142.62 75.97 57.83
N THR A 1020 -143.05 77.16 58.22
CA THR A 1020 -144.31 77.43 58.92
C THR A 1020 -145.29 78.24 58.05
N ARG A 1021 -146.40 78.71 58.63
CA ARG A 1021 -147.29 79.69 57.99
C ARG A 1021 -146.55 80.97 57.55
N ARG A 1022 -145.52 81.43 58.29
CA ARG A 1022 -144.89 82.76 58.10
C ARG A 1022 -143.37 82.80 58.25
N SER A 1023 -142.70 81.64 58.31
CA SER A 1023 -141.24 81.56 58.47
C SER A 1023 -140.66 80.31 57.80
N ALA A 1024 -139.35 80.31 57.57
CA ALA A 1024 -138.58 79.13 57.16
C ALA A 1024 -137.14 79.22 57.68
N LEU A 1025 -136.54 78.09 58.03
CA LEU A 1025 -135.13 77.97 58.39
C LEU A 1025 -134.32 77.61 57.15
N LEU A 1026 -133.29 78.40 56.83
CA LEU A 1026 -132.34 78.13 55.76
C LEU A 1026 -131.00 77.73 56.36
N SER A 1027 -130.26 76.83 55.71
CA SER A 1027 -128.90 76.43 56.12
C SER A 1027 -128.04 76.07 54.93
N TRP A 1028 -126.73 76.28 55.06
CA TRP A 1028 -125.71 76.07 54.02
C TRP A 1028 -124.36 75.68 54.63
N VAL A 1029 -123.43 75.26 53.77
CA VAL A 1029 -122.03 75.01 54.10
C VAL A 1029 -121.19 76.22 53.65
N PRO A 1030 -120.28 76.74 54.49
CA PRO A 1030 -119.45 77.90 54.16
C PRO A 1030 -118.46 77.58 53.00
N PRO A 1031 -117.99 78.61 52.26
CA PRO A 1031 -116.86 78.47 51.34
C PRO A 1031 -115.54 78.20 52.09
N MET A 1032 -114.49 77.83 51.36
CA MET A 1032 -113.14 77.63 51.88
C MET A 1032 -112.30 78.91 51.94
N GLY A 1033 -112.61 79.92 51.13
CA GLY A 1033 -112.03 81.26 51.24
C GLY A 1033 -112.56 82.03 52.46
N GLU A 1034 -111.72 82.87 53.05
CA GLU A 1034 -112.13 83.82 54.09
C GLU A 1034 -113.11 84.86 53.50
N ILE A 1035 -114.19 85.14 54.22
CA ILE A 1035 -115.31 85.99 53.78
C ILE A 1035 -115.75 86.93 54.91
N GLU A 1036 -116.31 88.08 54.54
CA GLU A 1036 -116.83 89.09 55.46
C GLU A 1036 -118.31 88.85 55.78
N ASN A 1037 -119.08 88.41 54.78
CA ASN A 1037 -120.50 88.10 54.90
C ASN A 1037 -121.02 87.24 53.73
N TYR A 1038 -122.26 86.76 53.90
CA TYR A 1038 -123.09 86.30 52.80
C TYR A 1038 -124.12 87.36 52.43
N VAL A 1039 -124.40 87.45 51.13
CA VAL A 1039 -125.52 88.18 50.57
C VAL A 1039 -126.59 87.15 50.18
N MET A 1040 -127.64 87.06 51.00
CA MET A 1040 -128.81 86.26 50.72
C MET A 1040 -129.88 87.12 50.04
N THR A 1041 -130.41 86.68 48.89
CA THR A 1041 -131.57 87.35 48.28
C THR A 1041 -132.70 86.37 48.03
N TYR A 1042 -133.85 86.61 48.64
CA TYR A 1042 -135.03 85.76 48.51
C TYR A 1042 -136.16 86.49 47.80
N ARG A 1043 -136.88 85.77 46.93
CA ARG A 1043 -137.90 86.33 46.04
C ARG A 1043 -139.18 85.50 46.08
N SER A 1044 -140.30 86.17 46.34
CA SER A 1044 -141.66 85.61 46.27
C SER A 1044 -142.10 85.35 44.83
N THR A 1045 -143.05 84.45 44.60
CA THR A 1045 -143.75 84.31 43.31
C THR A 1045 -144.57 85.55 42.90
N ASP A 1046 -144.89 86.45 43.83
CA ASP A 1046 -145.44 87.80 43.52
C ASP A 1046 -144.41 88.77 42.91
N GLY A 1047 -143.14 88.37 42.84
CA GLY A 1047 -142.04 89.15 42.27
C GLY A 1047 -141.26 90.01 43.28
N SER A 1048 -141.73 90.16 44.52
CA SER A 1048 -141.00 90.89 45.55
C SER A 1048 -139.69 90.18 45.92
N ARG A 1049 -138.56 90.86 45.69
CA ARG A 1049 -137.21 90.43 46.10
C ARG A 1049 -136.78 91.21 47.34
N LYS A 1050 -136.26 90.51 48.34
CA LYS A 1050 -135.58 91.06 49.51
C LYS A 1050 -134.12 90.61 49.50
N GLU A 1051 -133.23 91.50 49.92
CA GLU A 1051 -131.79 91.25 50.09
C GLU A 1051 -131.47 91.39 51.58
N LEU A 1052 -130.70 90.44 52.10
CA LEU A 1052 -130.36 90.28 53.51
C LEU A 1052 -128.88 89.93 53.58
N ILE A 1053 -128.12 90.73 54.33
CA ILE A 1053 -126.74 90.41 54.67
C ILE A 1053 -126.79 89.48 55.89
N VAL A 1054 -126.01 88.42 55.85
CA VAL A 1054 -125.86 87.42 56.91
C VAL A 1054 -124.37 87.35 57.25
N ASP A 1055 -124.01 87.37 58.53
CA ASP A 1055 -122.61 87.43 58.95
C ASP A 1055 -121.85 86.14 58.57
N ALA A 1056 -120.53 86.21 58.37
CA ALA A 1056 -119.72 85.09 57.84
C ALA A 1056 -119.78 83.81 58.68
N GLU A 1057 -119.91 83.95 60.01
CA GLU A 1057 -120.01 82.85 60.98
C GLU A 1057 -121.37 82.11 60.93
N ASP A 1058 -122.42 82.77 60.43
CA ASP A 1058 -123.76 82.19 60.36
C ASP A 1058 -123.88 81.23 59.17
N THR A 1059 -124.12 79.96 59.49
CA THR A 1059 -124.36 78.87 58.52
C THR A 1059 -125.85 78.54 58.35
N TRP A 1060 -126.71 79.30 59.03
CA TRP A 1060 -128.16 79.18 58.96
C TRP A 1060 -128.83 80.52 59.29
N ILE A 1061 -130.05 80.73 58.81
CA ILE A 1061 -130.89 81.87 59.22
C ILE A 1061 -132.37 81.52 59.12
N ARG A 1062 -133.19 82.03 60.06
CA ARG A 1062 -134.66 81.90 59.98
C ARG A 1062 -135.24 83.15 59.34
N LEU A 1063 -135.77 83.01 58.12
CA LEU A 1063 -136.55 84.06 57.50
C LEU A 1063 -137.93 84.10 58.17
N GLU A 1064 -138.35 85.27 58.65
CA GLU A 1064 -139.66 85.49 59.27
C GLU A 1064 -140.43 86.62 58.57
N GLY A 1065 -141.72 86.75 58.89
CA GLY A 1065 -142.61 87.73 58.24
C GLY A 1065 -142.89 87.42 56.76
N LEU A 1066 -142.82 86.13 56.40
CA LEU A 1066 -143.19 85.64 55.06
C LEU A 1066 -144.72 85.64 54.90
N SER A 1067 -145.20 85.82 53.68
CA SER A 1067 -146.62 85.68 53.37
C SER A 1067 -147.04 84.21 53.42
N GLU A 1068 -148.29 83.97 53.82
CA GLU A 1068 -148.89 82.63 53.87
C GLU A 1068 -149.14 82.09 52.46
N THR A 1069 -149.10 80.77 52.26
CA THR A 1069 -149.39 80.09 50.97
C THR A 1069 -148.51 80.56 49.79
N THR A 1070 -147.28 81.00 50.06
CA THR A 1070 -146.39 81.64 49.08
C THR A 1070 -145.08 80.86 48.91
N GLU A 1071 -144.63 80.66 47.68
CA GLU A 1071 -143.32 80.07 47.36
C GLU A 1071 -142.24 81.15 47.28
N TYR A 1072 -141.05 80.85 47.83
CA TYR A 1072 -139.88 81.71 47.84
C TYR A 1072 -138.67 81.03 47.19
N THR A 1073 -138.03 81.68 46.21
CA THR A 1073 -136.71 81.31 45.71
C THR A 1073 -135.63 82.10 46.45
N VAL A 1074 -134.75 81.42 47.17
CA VAL A 1074 -133.59 82.01 47.84
C VAL A 1074 -132.36 81.83 46.97
N HIS A 1075 -131.52 82.85 46.90
CA HIS A 1075 -130.16 82.79 46.37
C HIS A 1075 -129.20 83.22 47.48
N LEU A 1076 -128.00 82.63 47.53
CA LEU A 1076 -126.93 82.98 48.45
C LEU A 1076 -125.63 83.14 47.68
N GLN A 1077 -124.82 84.12 48.07
CA GLN A 1077 -123.52 84.44 47.50
C GLN A 1077 -122.62 84.90 48.65
N ALA A 1078 -121.38 84.43 48.74
CA ALA A 1078 -120.42 84.96 49.70
C ALA A 1078 -119.69 86.18 49.14
N ALA A 1079 -119.25 87.08 50.01
CA ALA A 1079 -118.50 88.27 49.62
C ALA A 1079 -117.29 88.51 50.52
N GLN A 1080 -116.24 89.07 49.92
CA GLN A 1080 -115.00 89.46 50.57
C GLN A 1080 -114.54 90.77 49.92
N ASN A 1081 -114.69 91.88 50.65
CA ASN A 1081 -114.57 93.25 50.12
C ASN A 1081 -115.46 93.46 48.87
N ALA A 1082 -114.87 93.86 47.75
CA ALA A 1082 -115.58 94.04 46.48
C ALA A 1082 -115.75 92.74 45.67
N MET A 1083 -115.08 91.65 46.07
CA MET A 1083 -115.19 90.36 45.39
C MET A 1083 -116.43 89.61 45.91
N ARG A 1084 -117.15 88.97 44.99
CA ARG A 1084 -118.30 88.11 45.30
C ARG A 1084 -118.12 86.76 44.60
N SER A 1085 -118.54 85.70 45.27
CA SER A 1085 -118.44 84.33 44.78
C SER A 1085 -119.42 84.05 43.63
N GLY A 1086 -119.43 82.80 43.13
CA GLY A 1086 -120.62 82.27 42.45
C GLY A 1086 -121.86 82.28 43.37
N LEU A 1087 -123.06 82.14 42.80
CA LEU A 1087 -124.31 82.05 43.57
C LEU A 1087 -124.85 80.61 43.64
N ILE A 1088 -125.54 80.28 44.73
CA ILE A 1088 -126.30 79.04 44.93
C ILE A 1088 -127.77 79.39 45.25
N SER A 1089 -128.73 78.48 45.02
CA SER A 1089 -130.16 78.77 45.22
C SER A 1089 -131.00 77.58 45.69
N THR A 1090 -132.11 77.85 46.40
CA THR A 1090 -133.08 76.85 46.90
C THR A 1090 -134.52 77.39 46.92
N THR A 1091 -135.56 76.56 47.03
CA THR A 1091 -136.99 76.98 47.07
C THR A 1091 -137.79 76.33 48.20
N PHE A 1092 -138.83 77.01 48.70
CA PHE A 1092 -139.78 76.49 49.71
C PHE A 1092 -141.11 77.27 49.74
N THR A 1093 -142.16 76.69 50.36
CA THR A 1093 -143.53 77.26 50.37
C THR A 1093 -144.18 77.20 51.77
N THR A 1094 -144.82 78.28 52.21
CA THR A 1094 -145.47 78.44 53.52
C THR A 1094 -146.93 77.91 53.56
N GLY A 1095 -147.44 77.38 54.69
CA GLY A 1095 -148.77 76.73 54.69
C GLY A 1095 -149.42 76.44 56.05
N GLU A 1096 -150.70 76.02 56.02
CA GLU A 1096 -151.55 75.88 57.22
C GLU A 1096 -151.25 74.61 58.05
N GLY A 1097 -151.26 74.74 59.38
CA GLY A 1097 -151.00 73.65 60.33
C GLY A 1097 -152.27 73.07 60.96
N SER A 1098 -152.46 71.75 60.78
CA SER A 1098 -153.37 70.87 61.50
C SER A 1098 -152.59 69.82 62.31
N GLN A 1099 -153.24 69.13 63.24
CA GLN A 1099 -152.60 68.25 64.22
C GLN A 1099 -153.07 66.78 64.06
N CYS A 1100 -152.28 65.84 64.59
CA CYS A 1100 -152.55 64.39 64.70
C CYS A 1100 -152.37 63.54 63.41
N ILE A 1101 -152.04 62.25 63.45
CA ILE A 1101 -151.11 61.44 64.29
C ILE A 1101 -151.01 60.01 63.68
N HIS A 1102 -149.92 59.27 63.96
CA HIS A 1102 -149.73 57.82 63.72
C HIS A 1102 -149.69 57.24 62.28
N SER A 1103 -148.47 56.82 61.89
CA SER A 1103 -148.03 55.48 61.38
C SER A 1103 -148.91 54.57 60.49
N ASP A 1104 -148.20 53.76 59.67
CA ASP A 1104 -148.68 52.65 58.80
C ASP A 1104 -149.48 53.10 57.53
N ARG A 1105 -149.43 52.43 56.36
CA ARG A 1105 -148.51 51.38 55.83
C ARG A 1105 -148.59 51.26 54.28
N TRP A 1106 -147.43 51.20 53.62
CA TRP A 1106 -147.13 50.56 52.30
C TRP A 1106 -147.84 50.98 50.97
N SER A 1107 -147.00 51.41 50.01
CA SER A 1107 -146.78 50.80 48.67
C SER A 1107 -147.51 51.28 47.37
N CYS A 1108 -146.69 51.27 46.29
CA CYS A 1108 -147.00 50.97 44.87
C CYS A 1108 -147.49 52.03 43.85
N TRP A 1109 -146.54 52.44 42.96
CA TRP A 1109 -146.68 52.54 41.48
C TRP A 1109 -147.66 53.60 40.86
N LEU A 1110 -147.70 53.93 39.54
CA LEU A 1110 -147.04 53.48 38.27
C LEU A 1110 -147.11 54.60 37.17
N LEU A 1111 -146.37 54.43 36.05
CA LEU A 1111 -146.54 55.06 34.69
C LEU A 1111 -146.20 56.57 34.52
N ALA A 1112 -145.75 57.09 33.35
CA ALA A 1112 -145.41 56.52 32.02
C ALA A 1112 -144.22 57.31 31.37
N LEU A 1113 -143.28 56.72 30.61
CA LEU A 1113 -143.21 56.55 29.11
C LEU A 1113 -143.18 57.89 28.30
N HIS A 1114 -142.43 58.08 27.18
CA HIS A 1114 -141.79 57.11 26.25
C HIS A 1114 -140.75 57.71 25.24
N HIS A 1115 -140.13 56.83 24.40
CA HIS A 1115 -139.21 57.05 23.24
C HIS A 1115 -137.75 57.52 23.54
N ILE A 1116 -136.64 57.08 22.88
CA ILE A 1116 -136.31 56.08 21.81
C ILE A 1116 -136.67 56.47 20.35
N PRO A 1117 -135.67 56.85 19.50
CA PRO A 1117 -134.88 55.92 18.63
C PRO A 1117 -133.37 55.90 18.98
N LEU A 1118 -132.53 54.87 18.75
CA LEU A 1118 -132.19 54.01 17.57
C LEU A 1118 -131.32 54.75 16.51
N HIS A 1119 -130.23 54.20 15.93
CA HIS A 1119 -129.83 52.80 15.71
C HIS A 1119 -128.29 52.51 15.82
N SER A 1120 -127.94 51.22 15.68
CA SER A 1120 -126.63 50.53 15.75
C SER A 1120 -126.11 50.08 14.35
N PRO A 1121 -125.09 49.18 14.15
CA PRO A 1121 -123.84 48.83 14.89
C PRO A 1121 -122.56 48.72 13.99
N SER A 1122 -121.36 48.47 14.58
CA SER A 1122 -120.40 47.40 14.17
C SER A 1122 -119.16 47.35 15.09
N ASP A 1123 -118.45 46.20 15.10
CA ASP A 1123 -117.50 45.79 16.16
C ASP A 1123 -116.08 46.37 16.06
N SER A 1124 -115.45 46.66 17.22
CA SER A 1124 -114.29 45.87 17.74
C SER A 1124 -113.65 46.47 19.03
N PHE A 1125 -113.04 45.61 19.85
CA PHE A 1125 -112.25 45.91 21.06
C PHE A 1125 -110.73 45.71 20.76
N PRO A 1126 -109.79 46.14 21.63
CA PRO A 1126 -109.68 47.40 22.38
C PRO A 1126 -108.27 48.03 22.19
N SER A 1127 -107.96 49.21 22.74
CA SER A 1127 -107.35 49.38 24.08
C SER A 1127 -106.95 50.84 24.31
N VAL A 1128 -106.73 51.26 25.56
CA VAL A 1128 -106.73 52.68 25.97
C VAL A 1128 -105.46 53.07 26.76
N HIS A 1129 -105.00 54.30 26.53
CA HIS A 1129 -104.20 55.22 27.35
C HIS A 1129 -103.96 54.88 28.85
N SER A 1130 -102.84 55.30 29.51
CA SER A 1130 -101.64 56.03 29.05
C SER A 1130 -100.61 56.25 30.19
N LEU A 1131 -99.30 56.23 29.86
CA LEU A 1131 -98.18 56.96 30.55
C LEU A 1131 -97.96 56.66 32.06
N PRO A 1132 -96.92 57.23 32.76
CA PRO A 1132 -95.69 57.91 32.34
C PRO A 1132 -94.39 57.22 32.89
N PHE A 1133 -93.31 58.01 33.03
CA PHE A 1133 -91.92 57.68 33.42
C PHE A 1133 -91.66 57.28 34.90
N THR A 1134 -90.48 56.64 35.13
CA THR A 1134 -89.65 56.60 36.38
C THR A 1134 -90.25 55.94 37.64
N LEU A 1135 -89.47 55.45 38.65
CA LEU A 1135 -88.00 55.35 38.87
C LEU A 1135 -87.71 54.18 39.86
N GLY A 1136 -86.53 53.55 39.78
CA GLY A 1136 -85.81 53.07 40.98
C GLY A 1136 -85.74 51.56 41.30
N THR A 1137 -84.49 51.07 41.43
CA THR A 1137 -83.97 50.06 42.38
C THR A 1137 -84.44 48.58 42.39
N HIS A 1138 -83.43 47.69 42.45
CA HIS A 1138 -83.38 46.34 43.06
C HIS A 1138 -84.52 45.32 42.81
N ALA A 1139 -84.19 44.18 42.17
CA ALA A 1139 -84.08 42.86 42.83
C ALA A 1139 -83.62 41.74 41.86
N GLU A 1140 -83.17 40.62 42.41
CA GLU A 1140 -83.02 39.33 41.72
C GLU A 1140 -84.30 38.46 41.85
N ALA A 1141 -84.26 37.25 41.27
CA ALA A 1141 -85.06 36.05 41.61
C ALA A 1141 -86.46 35.82 40.97
N HIS A 1142 -86.43 35.14 39.82
CA HIS A 1142 -87.14 33.88 39.51
C HIS A 1142 -88.60 33.58 39.97
N HIS A 1143 -89.45 33.34 38.96
CA HIS A 1143 -90.53 32.34 38.91
C HIS A 1143 -90.48 31.70 37.49
N ILE A 1144 -90.69 30.40 37.16
CA ILE A 1144 -91.54 29.28 37.66
C ILE A 1144 -93.03 29.48 37.29
N LYS A 1145 -93.73 28.68 36.46
CA LYS A 1145 -93.49 27.45 35.63
C LYS A 1145 -94.71 27.27 34.66
N ALA A 1146 -94.89 26.34 33.70
CA ALA A 1146 -94.19 25.18 33.07
C ALA A 1146 -94.89 24.78 31.73
N HIS A 1147 -94.44 23.70 31.06
CA HIS A 1147 -95.03 22.99 29.89
C HIS A 1147 -94.98 23.73 28.53
N SER A 1148 -94.24 23.30 27.49
CA SER A 1148 -94.16 22.02 26.71
C SER A 1148 -95.21 21.95 25.59
N GLU A 1149 -94.94 21.52 24.34
CA GLU A 1149 -94.05 20.46 23.81
C GLU A 1149 -93.38 20.84 22.43
N ASP A 1150 -92.75 19.88 21.73
CA ASP A 1150 -91.94 20.06 20.50
C ASP A 1150 -92.70 20.44 19.19
N GLN A 1151 -92.01 21.05 18.20
CA GLN A 1151 -91.77 20.46 16.84
C GLN A 1151 -91.09 21.36 15.76
N GLN A 1152 -89.94 20.86 15.24
CA GLN A 1152 -89.46 20.71 13.85
C GLN A 1152 -89.87 21.58 12.60
N LEU A 1153 -88.84 21.82 11.76
CA LEU A 1153 -88.79 21.81 10.26
C LEU A 1153 -89.42 22.98 9.46
N PRO A 1154 -89.13 23.16 8.13
CA PRO A 1154 -88.26 22.40 7.18
C PRO A 1154 -87.18 23.27 6.45
N SER A 1155 -86.58 22.84 5.32
CA SER A 1155 -85.41 21.93 5.24
C SER A 1155 -84.77 21.84 3.81
N LEU A 1156 -83.51 21.39 3.74
CA LEU A 1156 -82.78 20.74 2.59
C LEU A 1156 -82.37 21.57 1.33
N PRO A 1157 -81.34 21.14 0.53
CA PRO A 1157 -80.34 20.05 0.74
C PRO A 1157 -78.83 20.39 0.47
N CYS A 1158 -77.95 19.47 0.95
CA CYS A 1158 -76.55 19.19 0.51
C CYS A 1158 -75.40 20.17 0.87
N LEU A 1159 -74.12 19.76 1.02
CA LEU A 1159 -73.45 18.47 1.37
C LEU A 1159 -71.94 18.69 1.71
N GLY A 1160 -71.25 17.68 2.28
CA GLY A 1160 -69.77 17.56 2.39
C GLY A 1160 -69.13 18.23 3.63
N GLU A 1161 -68.93 17.60 4.80
CA GLU A 1161 -68.02 16.48 5.21
C GLU A 1161 -66.54 16.89 5.48
N LYS A 1162 -65.86 16.52 6.59
CA LYS A 1162 -66.27 15.77 7.82
C LYS A 1162 -65.31 15.96 9.02
N GLN A 1163 -65.76 15.58 10.23
CA GLN A 1163 -64.98 15.41 11.50
C GLN A 1163 -64.47 13.95 11.65
N GLY A 1164 -63.66 13.50 12.62
CA GLY A 1164 -63.08 14.08 13.86
C GLY A 1164 -63.58 13.39 15.15
N MET A 1165 -62.70 12.81 16.00
CA MET A 1165 -63.08 12.24 17.34
C MET A 1165 -61.88 12.03 18.31
N LEU A 1166 -62.13 11.62 19.57
CA LEU A 1166 -61.19 11.70 20.71
C LEU A 1166 -61.27 10.49 21.71
N SER A 1167 -60.10 10.03 22.19
CA SER A 1167 -59.79 9.30 23.47
C SER A 1167 -60.56 8.04 23.95
N VAL A 1168 -59.82 6.99 24.39
CA VAL A 1168 -59.86 6.26 25.71
C VAL A 1168 -59.03 4.94 25.68
N PHE A 1169 -58.59 4.41 26.85
CA PHE A 1169 -57.82 3.15 27.08
C PHE A 1169 -58.61 1.87 26.69
N MET A 1170 -58.04 0.69 26.37
CA MET A 1170 -57.16 -0.18 27.20
C MET A 1170 -56.65 -1.43 26.41
N ASP A 1171 -55.66 -2.15 26.96
CA ASP A 1171 -55.12 -3.51 26.66
C ASP A 1171 -55.52 -4.30 25.39
N GLN A 1172 -54.53 -4.82 24.64
CA GLN A 1172 -54.04 -6.22 24.77
C GLN A 1172 -52.78 -6.52 23.89
N ASN A 1173 -52.06 -7.59 24.23
CA ASN A 1173 -50.85 -8.10 23.56
C ASN A 1173 -51.14 -9.56 23.08
N PRO A 1174 -50.63 -10.02 21.93
CA PRO A 1174 -49.67 -11.13 22.01
C PRO A 1174 -48.61 -11.22 20.88
N SER A 1175 -47.33 -11.13 21.27
CA SER A 1175 -46.21 -12.05 20.97
C SER A 1175 -45.94 -12.65 19.57
N LEU A 1176 -44.63 -12.74 19.23
CA LEU A 1176 -43.95 -13.64 18.27
C LEU A 1176 -44.09 -13.28 16.76
N SER A 1177 -43.08 -13.50 15.89
CA SER A 1177 -41.75 -14.12 16.07
C SER A 1177 -40.67 -13.57 15.11
N ILE A 1178 -39.45 -13.42 15.64
CA ILE A 1178 -38.13 -13.85 15.11
C ILE A 1178 -37.93 -13.87 13.57
N GLY A 1179 -36.89 -13.17 13.12
CA GLY A 1179 -36.31 -13.21 11.76
C GLY A 1179 -35.03 -12.39 11.70
#